data_AF-A0A1G1F0S0-F1
#
_entry.id   AF-A0A1G1F0S0-F1
#
_cell.length_a   1.000
_cell.length_b   1.000
_cell.length_c   1.000
_cell.angle_alpha   90.00
_cell.angle_beta   90.00
_cell.angle_gamma   90.00
#
_symmetry.space_group_name_H-M   'P 1'
#
loop_
_entity.id
_entity.type
_entity.pdbx_description
1 polymer ?
#
loop_
_entity_poly.entity_id
_entity_poly.type
_entity_poly.pdbx_seq_one_letter_code
_entity_poly.pdbx_strand_id
1 'polypeptide(L)'
;MKRVNCLCCGSGEHEHLATYEKDPYLIKLGKEDDYSITYVVCKECGFVFTNPMLEAHELDTLYSEKLRPVPPNKEYLKWNYAYSKKRYEWIKKQIGEFRGKALDVGCAAGATMKVLKEDGWEVYGIEPADVFADFGRKHLNLDIKTGFYGKDSFPEEKFNLIVISQVLEHILDPVGILNAAKENLADDGFLFIGVPTIFRPIKPMHPNTLQAIHLYMFSLNTLRLFLSKHGFDVTAHISDQKGLMVIATKAINSQQSTVGSQRGDDYQRILEDFRIMNDNDKESLYNRNIAALNRNNPEATKTAVIDWDTSHIKLVRDRWSEIDSLNLMIGQSTTGDKQSVEKSLYTKEPIEAARKAIENIDFKEEGIVVLFGFAMGYLPVEILKKLGSGHVLMVIERDEALFKSVLKHINFKDFFEDKRVHIVLGEDKNALNVLLSRHSNKYLLAGRLFALKHHPSYALHPEWYNDIAEHIKDRLKVVQINRNTMMGLGFHMMNNILENMPLICDMPGVNKLKGLFKGVPAIIVSAGPSLEKNVELLKQVKGKAIIIACDTVIRLLLPNGIMPDLIVTADPLEATYRKFRDLPMDKDSNLICHPNNYPDIISTFAGKRFLIGGRTNIYNWLSRYWGEKGSIDMASQCVAHMAFNLARVMGSEPIIFLGQDLCYYDRKRQAANLVKGAPWEHKELKGVVGRKDILGNDVETSLLFESFKVLFDDVVPKLKIRCINATEGGLGVKGTEIMTLKDVIDDVIPSEPVDIAGKINSVYKEGENLDINGLVAELQKAHAEAKEIIRAGEKIIKYAKKVERLVKVGKDETDHFNRLSQEAEKIGKKIRGKEQFLGIFSEYAYGLELVMSSQKIIEIDDIDDPAERFKKQMKRADTYYSGIIKFLKPFEKGVKSLMDRIKKRNELEAMQPVDLKSKIDIAKGYKEISYFHRAISILEEVIKEFPENIEALYHLGDLYLKIHHPMEALEYFRKASKISPKYMNTNKLIRQCNEKSERWNEKVKDSRLEEKETNETERLFYEADFYLKANSNKRAASKLQKLINIDPTNLDAYLKLVVLYEEDGDYESCISVFEKAMGNITDSADLYKEIGLFSMRTGFYDRAYEFFMTAASMDNALYEEFGDIFYDANMPDKAADFYHAGYQAKPENAGLMAKAVGCYQKIVGAQE
;
A
#
# COMPACT_ATOMS: atom_id res chain seq x y z
N MET A 1 50.34 -17.25 37.10
CA MET A 1 49.13 -17.61 36.31
C MET A 1 48.85 -19.13 36.31
N LYS A 2 47.57 -19.54 36.37
CA LYS A 2 47.12 -20.96 36.40
C LYS A 2 46.01 -21.22 35.38
N ARG A 3 46.03 -22.38 34.67
CA ARG A 3 44.93 -22.78 33.77
C ARG A 3 43.70 -23.21 34.57
N VAL A 4 42.51 -22.77 34.15
CA VAL A 4 41.24 -23.03 34.84
C VAL A 4 40.14 -23.48 33.88
N ASN A 5 39.19 -24.28 34.38
CA ASN A 5 37.97 -24.62 33.65
C ASN A 5 36.97 -23.44 33.68
N CYS A 6 36.02 -23.45 32.76
CA CYS A 6 34.96 -22.44 32.70
C CYS A 6 34.13 -22.40 34.01
N LEU A 7 34.14 -21.28 34.73
CA LEU A 7 33.39 -21.14 35.99
C LEU A 7 31.87 -21.20 35.79
N CYS A 8 31.39 -20.79 34.62
CA CYS A 8 29.97 -20.81 34.28
C CYS A 8 29.42 -22.25 34.17
N CYS A 9 29.96 -23.06 33.24
CA CYS A 9 29.44 -24.42 32.97
C CYS A 9 30.32 -25.58 33.46
N GLY A 10 31.58 -25.33 33.83
CA GLY A 10 32.54 -26.37 34.26
C GLY A 10 33.37 -27.01 33.15
N SER A 11 33.10 -26.68 31.87
CA SER A 11 33.84 -27.26 30.73
C SER A 11 35.32 -26.86 30.72
N GLY A 12 36.18 -27.81 30.33
CA GLY A 12 37.59 -27.58 30.02
C GLY A 12 37.84 -27.24 28.54
N GLU A 13 36.80 -27.29 27.69
CA GLU A 13 36.92 -26.99 26.27
C GLU A 13 36.71 -25.51 25.99
N HIS A 14 37.76 -24.85 25.50
CA HIS A 14 37.74 -23.43 25.19
C HIS A 14 38.51 -23.13 23.89
N GLU A 15 38.18 -22.02 23.25
CA GLU A 15 38.86 -21.50 22.05
C GLU A 15 39.54 -20.17 22.36
N HIS A 16 40.69 -19.94 21.73
CA HIS A 16 41.42 -18.68 21.82
C HIS A 16 40.61 -17.56 21.14
N LEU A 17 40.48 -16.41 21.81
CA LEU A 17 39.85 -15.21 21.23
C LEU A 17 40.89 -14.15 20.88
N ALA A 18 41.72 -13.77 21.85
CA ALA A 18 42.71 -12.70 21.69
C ALA A 18 43.82 -12.86 22.73
N THR A 19 45.04 -12.48 22.34
CA THR A 19 46.18 -12.30 23.25
C THR A 19 46.69 -10.88 23.10
N TYR A 20 46.82 -10.19 24.22
CA TYR A 20 47.42 -8.86 24.31
C TYR A 20 48.79 -9.02 24.97
N GLU A 21 49.87 -8.74 24.23
CA GLU A 21 51.24 -8.75 24.77
C GLU A 21 51.46 -7.64 25.80
N LYS A 22 50.66 -6.59 25.70
CA LYS A 22 50.53 -5.48 26.65
C LYS A 22 49.06 -5.10 26.77
N ASP A 23 48.55 -4.93 27.98
CA ASP A 23 47.25 -4.39 28.32
C ASP A 23 47.01 -3.02 27.66
N PRO A 24 46.02 -2.92 26.75
CA PRO A 24 45.63 -1.66 26.12
C PRO A 24 45.29 -0.53 27.11
N TYR A 25 44.79 -0.87 28.30
CA TYR A 25 44.43 0.08 29.34
C TYR A 25 45.67 0.67 30.02
N LEU A 26 46.68 -0.15 30.34
CA LEU A 26 47.93 0.31 30.94
C LEU A 26 48.74 1.16 29.96
N ILE A 27 48.76 0.78 28.68
CA ILE A 27 49.34 1.60 27.60
C ILE A 27 48.67 2.97 27.53
N LYS A 28 47.33 3.03 27.58
CA LYS A 28 46.57 4.31 27.56
C LYS A 28 46.90 5.20 28.75
N LEU A 29 47.23 4.62 29.90
CA LEU A 29 47.65 5.34 31.10
C LEU A 29 49.14 5.73 31.09
N GLY A 30 49.90 5.37 30.05
CA GLY A 30 51.32 5.66 29.92
C GLY A 30 52.19 4.90 30.92
N LYS A 31 51.74 3.73 31.39
CA LYS A 31 52.44 2.91 32.38
C LYS A 31 53.22 1.78 31.69
N GLU A 32 54.37 1.41 32.27
CA GLU A 32 55.12 0.21 31.85
C GLU A 32 54.28 -1.03 32.13
N ASP A 33 54.29 -1.97 31.19
CA ASP A 33 53.47 -3.17 31.23
C ASP A 33 54.24 -4.38 30.73
N ASP A 34 54.35 -5.36 31.63
CA ASP A 34 55.04 -6.64 31.45
C ASP A 34 54.05 -7.83 31.42
N TYR A 35 52.73 -7.57 31.39
CA TYR A 35 51.70 -8.62 31.44
C TYR A 35 51.11 -8.96 30.07
N SER A 36 51.27 -10.23 29.66
CA SER A 36 50.54 -10.81 28.52
C SER A 36 49.23 -11.45 28.99
N ILE A 37 48.09 -10.97 28.50
CA ILE A 37 46.75 -11.51 28.84
C ILE A 37 46.13 -12.22 27.64
N THR A 38 45.68 -13.46 27.86
CA THR A 38 44.97 -14.26 26.86
C THR A 38 43.52 -14.46 27.28
N TYR A 39 42.59 -14.10 26.41
CA TYR A 39 41.16 -14.38 26.55
C TYR A 39 40.77 -15.63 25.75
N VAL A 40 39.94 -16.46 26.38
CA VAL A 40 39.34 -17.64 25.76
C VAL A 40 37.82 -17.59 25.89
N VAL A 41 37.13 -18.23 24.95
CA VAL A 41 35.68 -18.45 24.99
C VAL A 41 35.39 -19.93 25.24
N CYS A 42 34.49 -20.22 26.17
CA CYS A 42 34.01 -21.57 26.41
C CYS A 42 33.17 -22.07 25.23
N LYS A 43 33.53 -23.24 24.66
CA LYS A 43 32.81 -23.81 23.50
C LYS A 43 31.37 -24.23 23.83
N GLU A 44 31.10 -24.57 25.09
CA GLU A 44 29.81 -25.08 25.56
C GLU A 44 28.80 -23.97 25.88
N CYS A 45 29.23 -22.88 26.53
CA CYS A 45 28.31 -21.86 27.04
C CYS A 45 28.61 -20.43 26.56
N GLY A 46 29.68 -20.20 25.81
CA GLY A 46 30.04 -18.86 25.33
C GLY A 46 30.60 -17.91 26.40
N PHE A 47 30.88 -18.41 27.61
CA PHE A 47 31.48 -17.59 28.66
C PHE A 47 32.93 -17.23 28.32
N VAL A 48 33.28 -15.94 28.43
CA VAL A 48 34.60 -15.42 28.07
C VAL A 48 35.37 -15.09 29.33
N PHE A 49 36.61 -15.58 29.41
CA PHE A 49 37.47 -15.42 30.59
C PHE A 49 38.95 -15.45 30.22
N THR A 50 39.80 -14.96 31.12
CA THR A 50 41.26 -15.04 30.94
C THR A 50 41.77 -16.45 31.25
N ASN A 51 42.65 -16.98 30.40
CA ASN A 51 43.26 -18.29 30.60
C ASN A 51 44.66 -18.33 29.95
N PRO A 52 45.74 -18.51 30.74
CA PRO A 52 45.77 -18.80 32.17
C PRO A 52 45.33 -17.62 33.04
N MET A 53 44.65 -17.91 34.16
CA MET A 53 44.14 -16.93 35.13
C MET A 53 45.28 -16.39 35.99
N LEU A 54 45.22 -15.12 36.37
CA LEU A 54 46.19 -14.51 37.29
C LEU A 54 46.10 -15.15 38.70
N GLU A 55 47.22 -15.22 39.40
CA GLU A 55 47.28 -15.58 40.82
C GLU A 55 47.07 -14.35 41.72
N ALA A 56 46.72 -14.57 42.99
CA ALA A 56 46.39 -13.51 43.94
C ALA A 56 47.47 -12.43 44.04
N HIS A 57 48.75 -12.82 44.12
CA HIS A 57 49.87 -11.88 44.22
C HIS A 57 50.11 -11.06 42.93
N GLU A 58 49.79 -11.62 41.76
CA GLU A 58 49.87 -10.94 40.46
C GLU A 58 48.74 -9.89 40.36
N LEU A 59 47.54 -10.26 40.81
CA LEU A 59 46.38 -9.37 40.84
C LEU A 59 46.58 -8.23 41.86
N ASP A 60 47.14 -8.52 43.04
CA ASP A 60 47.50 -7.52 44.05
C ASP A 60 48.52 -6.50 43.52
N THR A 61 49.45 -6.95 42.67
CA THR A 61 50.42 -6.07 42.01
C THR A 61 49.73 -5.11 41.04
N LEU A 62 48.80 -5.62 40.21
CA LEU A 62 47.91 -4.82 39.34
C LEU A 62 47.04 -3.82 40.12
N TYR A 63 46.62 -4.18 41.34
CA TYR A 63 45.81 -3.34 42.22
C TYR A 63 46.61 -2.44 43.17
N SER A 64 47.93 -2.55 43.21
CA SER A 64 48.79 -1.74 44.08
C SER A 64 48.70 -0.25 43.77
N GLU A 65 49.02 0.60 44.76
CA GLU A 65 48.99 2.06 44.62
C GLU A 65 49.83 2.60 43.44
N LYS A 66 50.80 1.83 42.93
CA LYS A 66 51.61 2.19 41.76
C LYS A 66 50.80 2.20 40.44
N LEU A 67 49.76 1.37 40.31
CA LEU A 67 49.05 1.15 39.03
C LEU A 67 47.63 1.74 38.99
N ARG A 68 46.98 2.07 40.12
CA ARG A 68 45.68 2.77 40.13
C ARG A 68 45.79 4.26 39.75
N PRO A 69 44.92 4.81 38.88
CA PRO A 69 44.93 6.22 38.53
C PRO A 69 44.12 7.03 39.56
N VAL A 70 44.83 7.86 40.34
CA VAL A 70 44.31 9.00 41.12
C VAL A 70 43.47 8.66 42.38
N PRO A 71 43.84 9.18 43.57
CA PRO A 71 43.00 9.12 44.76
C PRO A 71 41.61 9.76 44.53
N PRO A 72 40.53 9.31 45.20
CA PRO A 72 39.22 9.93 45.06
C PRO A 72 39.27 11.41 45.43
N ASN A 73 38.66 12.25 44.59
CA ASN A 73 38.53 13.69 44.80
C ASN A 73 37.07 14.14 44.56
N LYS A 74 36.80 15.45 44.69
CA LYS A 74 35.44 16.00 44.50
C LYS A 74 34.89 15.78 43.08
N GLU A 75 35.74 15.81 42.05
CA GLU A 75 35.30 15.56 40.68
C GLU A 75 34.95 14.09 40.45
N TYR A 76 35.79 13.16 40.94
CA TYR A 76 35.54 11.72 40.94
C TYR A 76 34.16 11.42 41.54
N LEU A 77 33.85 12.02 42.70
CA LEU A 77 32.56 11.83 43.36
C LEU A 77 31.40 12.39 42.51
N LYS A 78 31.56 13.58 41.91
CA LYS A 78 30.51 14.21 41.08
C LYS A 78 30.14 13.35 39.87
N TRP A 79 31.13 12.81 39.16
CA TRP A 79 30.93 11.94 38.00
C TRP A 79 30.26 10.62 38.39
N ASN A 80 30.78 9.94 39.42
CA ASN A 80 30.25 8.66 39.87
C ASN A 80 28.85 8.80 40.49
N TYR A 81 28.55 9.91 41.16
CA TYR A 81 27.21 10.18 41.70
C TYR A 81 26.16 10.33 40.59
N ALA A 82 26.45 11.12 39.54
CA ALA A 82 25.52 11.29 38.41
C ALA A 82 25.24 9.97 37.68
N TYR A 83 26.26 9.12 37.54
CA TYR A 83 26.12 7.79 36.98
C TYR A 83 25.26 6.89 37.89
N SER A 84 25.57 6.85 39.20
CA SER A 84 24.87 6.04 40.19
C SER A 84 23.39 6.42 40.32
N LYS A 85 23.07 7.72 40.19
CA LYS A 85 21.69 8.21 40.22
C LYS A 85 20.84 7.64 39.08
N LYS A 86 21.34 7.70 37.84
CA LYS A 86 20.63 7.13 36.67
C LYS A 86 20.44 5.62 36.79
N ARG A 87 21.46 4.91 37.29
CA ARG A 87 21.37 3.47 37.56
C ARG A 87 20.30 3.19 38.61
N TYR A 88 20.30 3.94 39.71
CA TYR A 88 19.33 3.76 40.78
C TYR A 88 17.89 4.07 40.36
N GLU A 89 17.67 5.07 39.51
CA GLU A 89 16.33 5.33 38.93
C GLU A 89 15.78 4.12 38.16
N TRP A 90 16.63 3.36 37.48
CA TRP A 90 16.22 2.10 36.84
C TRP A 90 15.94 1.01 37.87
N ILE A 91 16.82 0.83 38.87
CA ILE A 91 16.64 -0.14 39.96
C ILE A 91 15.30 0.11 40.69
N LYS A 92 15.04 1.37 41.09
CA LYS A 92 13.83 1.81 41.79
C LYS A 92 12.55 1.45 41.02
N LYS A 93 12.56 1.58 39.69
CA LYS A 93 11.42 1.17 38.85
C LYS A 93 11.16 -0.35 38.87
N GLN A 94 12.18 -1.17 39.11
CA GLN A 94 12.03 -2.62 39.16
C GLN A 94 11.62 -3.12 40.55
N ILE A 95 12.11 -2.48 41.61
CA ILE A 95 11.93 -2.96 43.00
C ILE A 95 10.82 -2.21 43.77
N GLY A 96 10.27 -1.12 43.23
CA GLY A 96 9.19 -0.35 43.84
C GLY A 96 9.63 0.68 44.90
N GLU A 97 8.68 1.18 45.69
CA GLU A 97 8.89 2.28 46.65
C GLU A 97 9.38 1.83 48.04
N PHE A 98 9.56 0.54 48.28
CA PHE A 98 10.03 0.02 49.57
C PHE A 98 11.52 0.35 49.83
N ARG A 99 11.85 0.75 51.06
CA ARG A 99 13.21 1.06 51.52
C ARG A 99 13.53 0.30 52.80
N GLY A 100 14.69 -0.34 52.83
CA GLY A 100 15.19 -1.09 53.99
C GLY A 100 16.70 -0.96 54.11
N LYS A 101 17.40 -2.07 54.39
CA LYS A 101 18.87 -2.10 54.41
C LYS A 101 19.44 -2.39 53.02
N ALA A 102 20.43 -1.61 52.60
CA ALA A 102 21.18 -1.82 51.36
C ALA A 102 22.67 -1.99 51.60
N LEU A 103 23.29 -2.96 50.91
CA LEU A 103 24.73 -3.18 50.89
C LEU A 103 25.29 -2.85 49.51
N ASP A 104 26.33 -2.00 49.46
CA ASP A 104 27.10 -1.71 48.25
C ASP A 104 28.47 -2.41 48.35
N VAL A 105 28.65 -3.47 47.55
CA VAL A 105 29.88 -4.29 47.53
C VAL A 105 30.85 -3.68 46.53
N GLY A 106 32.08 -3.35 46.97
CA GLY A 106 33.03 -2.59 46.17
C GLY A 106 32.61 -1.13 46.01
N CYS A 107 32.18 -0.50 47.11
CA CYS A 107 31.51 0.79 47.07
C CYS A 107 32.42 1.98 46.69
N ALA A 108 33.73 1.75 46.53
CA ALA A 108 34.74 2.78 46.27
C ALA A 108 34.57 3.98 47.23
N ALA A 109 34.39 5.20 46.72
CA ALA A 109 34.19 6.39 47.55
C ALA A 109 32.74 6.56 48.09
N GLY A 110 31.85 5.60 47.85
CA GLY A 110 30.47 5.59 48.36
C GLY A 110 29.43 6.36 47.54
N ALA A 111 29.65 6.53 46.22
CA ALA A 111 28.73 7.29 45.37
C ALA A 111 27.33 6.66 45.25
N THR A 112 27.24 5.33 45.11
CA THR A 112 25.96 4.62 45.07
C THR A 112 25.29 4.62 46.44
N MET A 113 26.05 4.36 47.51
CA MET A 113 25.56 4.52 48.89
C MET A 113 24.96 5.90 49.16
N LYS A 114 25.58 6.98 48.67
CA LYS A 114 25.04 8.34 48.82
C LYS A 114 23.67 8.49 48.15
N VAL A 115 23.52 8.00 46.92
CA VAL A 115 22.24 8.03 46.18
C VAL A 115 21.15 7.24 46.93
N LEU A 116 21.50 6.06 47.44
CA LEU A 116 20.57 5.23 48.21
C LEU A 116 20.18 5.91 49.53
N LYS A 117 21.14 6.49 50.27
CA LYS A 117 20.89 7.20 51.52
C LYS A 117 19.97 8.41 51.32
N GLU A 118 20.13 9.14 50.22
CA GLU A 118 19.26 10.29 49.87
C GLU A 118 17.82 9.88 49.53
N ASP A 119 17.61 8.65 49.05
CA ASP A 119 16.27 8.09 48.79
C ASP A 119 15.73 7.25 49.97
N GLY A 120 16.37 7.33 51.14
CA GLY A 120 15.88 6.79 52.42
C GLY A 120 16.35 5.38 52.79
N TRP A 121 17.36 4.82 52.14
CA TRP A 121 17.94 3.53 52.54
C TRP A 121 18.86 3.66 53.76
N GLU A 122 18.87 2.63 54.60
CA GLU A 122 19.97 2.38 55.53
C GLU A 122 21.11 1.71 54.76
N VAL A 123 22.26 2.37 54.63
CA VAL A 123 23.32 1.97 53.68
C VAL A 123 24.58 1.47 54.39
N TYR A 124 25.09 0.34 53.91
CA TYR A 124 26.33 -0.29 54.32
C TYR A 124 27.22 -0.50 53.10
N GLY A 125 28.54 -0.42 53.29
CA GLY A 125 29.51 -0.58 52.22
C GLY A 125 30.68 -1.46 52.64
N ILE A 126 31.32 -2.07 51.66
CA ILE A 126 32.59 -2.77 51.85
C ILE A 126 33.52 -2.51 50.66
N GLU A 127 34.75 -2.10 50.95
CA GLU A 127 35.73 -1.70 49.93
C GLU A 127 37.14 -2.15 50.36
N PRO A 128 37.87 -2.92 49.53
CA PRO A 128 39.21 -3.38 49.88
C PRO A 128 40.27 -2.26 49.94
N ALA A 129 40.10 -1.16 49.20
CA ALA A 129 41.08 -0.07 49.19
C ALA A 129 40.81 0.98 50.27
N ASP A 130 41.71 1.06 51.26
CA ASP A 130 41.62 2.01 52.38
C ASP A 130 41.43 3.45 51.94
N VAL A 131 42.14 3.89 50.90
CA VAL A 131 42.06 5.28 50.39
C VAL A 131 40.64 5.66 49.96
N PHE A 132 39.89 4.72 49.37
CA PHE A 132 38.50 4.96 48.94
C PHE A 132 37.51 4.84 50.09
N ALA A 133 37.67 3.81 50.94
CA ALA A 133 36.84 3.62 52.12
C ALA A 133 36.93 4.81 53.08
N ASP A 134 38.15 5.29 53.36
CA ASP A 134 38.40 6.45 54.21
C ASP A 134 37.80 7.73 53.64
N PHE A 135 37.85 7.92 52.33
CA PHE A 135 37.24 9.07 51.68
C PHE A 135 35.72 9.08 51.91
N GLY A 136 35.04 7.94 51.70
CA GLY A 136 33.61 7.81 51.93
C GLY A 136 33.22 8.03 53.40
N ARG A 137 33.99 7.46 54.35
CA ARG A 137 33.78 7.67 55.79
C ARG A 137 33.92 9.15 56.17
N LYS A 138 35.04 9.78 55.79
CA LYS A 138 35.40 11.16 56.20
C LYS A 138 34.54 12.22 55.54
N HIS A 139 34.21 12.07 54.26
CA HIS A 139 33.56 13.12 53.46
C HIS A 139 32.07 12.93 53.23
N LEU A 140 31.56 11.70 53.33
CA LEU A 140 30.14 11.38 53.09
C LEU A 140 29.41 10.83 54.32
N ASN A 141 30.12 10.60 55.43
CA ASN A 141 29.57 10.02 56.65
C ASN A 141 28.80 8.72 56.37
N LEU A 142 29.49 7.78 55.70
CA LEU A 142 28.98 6.48 55.29
C LEU A 142 29.62 5.36 56.12
N ASP A 143 28.86 4.30 56.40
CA ASP A 143 29.35 3.09 57.07
C ASP A 143 29.99 2.15 56.05
N ILE A 144 31.32 2.23 55.92
CA ILE A 144 32.11 1.43 54.98
C ILE A 144 33.09 0.58 55.77
N LYS A 145 33.09 -0.74 55.58
CA LYS A 145 34.14 -1.65 56.09
C LYS A 145 35.30 -1.73 55.09
N THR A 146 36.54 -1.73 55.57
CA THR A 146 37.69 -2.03 54.70
C THR A 146 37.83 -3.54 54.59
N GLY A 147 37.89 -4.07 53.37
CA GLY A 147 38.23 -5.47 53.11
C GLY A 147 37.53 -6.03 51.89
N PHE A 148 37.87 -7.27 51.55
CA PHE A 148 37.13 -8.03 50.54
C PHE A 148 35.83 -8.57 51.12
N TYR A 149 34.78 -8.57 50.31
CA TYR A 149 33.48 -9.10 50.71
C TYR A 149 33.46 -10.64 50.68
N GLY A 150 32.98 -11.24 51.76
CA GLY A 150 32.80 -12.67 51.91
C GLY A 150 31.83 -13.01 53.05
N LYS A 151 31.66 -14.31 53.32
CA LYS A 151 30.69 -14.83 54.30
C LYS A 151 30.82 -14.19 55.70
N ASP A 152 32.04 -13.88 56.13
CA ASP A 152 32.33 -13.36 57.47
C ASP A 152 32.26 -11.82 57.54
N SER A 153 32.02 -11.13 56.43
CA SER A 153 31.96 -9.67 56.39
C SER A 153 30.76 -9.12 57.16
N PHE A 154 29.63 -9.84 57.13
CA PHE A 154 28.35 -9.44 57.73
C PHE A 154 27.57 -10.67 58.24
N PRO A 155 28.05 -11.40 59.27
CA PRO A 155 27.54 -12.73 59.62
C PRO A 155 26.07 -12.78 60.08
N GLU A 156 25.53 -11.67 60.59
CA GLU A 156 24.15 -11.60 61.13
C GLU A 156 23.24 -10.61 60.38
N GLU A 157 23.75 -9.87 59.40
CA GLU A 157 22.96 -8.84 58.70
C GLU A 157 22.23 -9.41 57.48
N LYS A 158 21.00 -8.90 57.29
CA LYS A 158 20.18 -9.15 56.09
C LYS A 158 19.88 -7.83 55.39
N PHE A 159 20.08 -7.81 54.07
CA PHE A 159 19.84 -6.65 53.22
C PHE A 159 18.67 -6.89 52.28
N ASN A 160 17.81 -5.89 52.12
CA ASN A 160 16.72 -5.91 51.14
C ASN A 160 17.22 -5.55 49.73
N LEU A 161 18.39 -4.91 49.63
CA LEU A 161 19.08 -4.66 48.36
C LEU A 161 20.58 -4.91 48.52
N ILE A 162 21.15 -5.79 47.71
CA ILE A 162 22.62 -5.92 47.57
C ILE A 162 23.00 -5.42 46.18
N VAL A 163 23.90 -4.45 46.11
CA VAL A 163 24.42 -3.88 44.87
C VAL A 163 25.84 -4.40 44.67
N ILE A 164 26.06 -5.12 43.57
CA ILE A 164 27.38 -5.58 43.13
C ILE A 164 27.61 -5.03 41.72
N SER A 165 28.33 -3.92 41.61
CA SER A 165 28.53 -3.28 40.32
C SER A 165 29.97 -2.95 40.04
N GLN A 166 30.46 -3.41 38.89
CA GLN A 166 31.85 -3.33 38.50
C GLN A 166 32.78 -4.03 39.50
N VAL A 167 32.46 -5.29 39.82
CA VAL A 167 33.15 -6.10 40.85
C VAL A 167 33.34 -7.53 40.38
N LEU A 168 32.28 -8.21 39.90
CA LEU A 168 32.35 -9.63 39.57
C LEU A 168 33.38 -9.95 38.47
N GLU A 169 33.60 -9.02 37.55
CA GLU A 169 34.57 -9.13 36.47
C GLU A 169 36.03 -8.99 36.93
N HIS A 170 36.28 -8.50 38.14
CA HIS A 170 37.58 -8.09 38.66
C HIS A 170 38.19 -9.06 39.70
N ILE A 171 37.38 -9.93 40.27
CA ILE A 171 37.74 -10.76 41.44
C ILE A 171 38.12 -12.18 41.03
N LEU A 172 38.99 -12.85 41.80
CA LEU A 172 39.35 -14.25 41.52
C LEU A 172 38.23 -15.24 41.87
N ASP A 173 37.47 -14.98 42.93
CA ASP A 173 36.40 -15.86 43.42
C ASP A 173 35.01 -15.18 43.35
N PRO A 174 34.40 -15.05 42.16
CA PRO A 174 33.05 -14.53 42.03
C PRO A 174 31.98 -15.44 42.62
N VAL A 175 32.28 -16.73 42.79
CA VAL A 175 31.37 -17.70 43.39
C VAL A 175 31.26 -17.46 44.90
N GLY A 176 32.38 -17.22 45.59
CA GLY A 176 32.41 -16.84 47.00
C GLY A 176 31.58 -15.60 47.29
N ILE A 177 31.67 -14.57 46.44
CA ILE A 177 30.85 -13.35 46.56
C ILE A 177 29.36 -13.64 46.41
N LEU A 178 28.96 -14.44 45.40
CA LEU A 178 27.54 -14.79 45.23
C LEU A 178 26.99 -15.63 46.39
N ASN A 179 27.80 -16.54 46.94
CA ASN A 179 27.41 -17.32 48.12
C ASN A 179 27.21 -16.42 49.35
N ALA A 180 28.14 -15.49 49.61
CA ALA A 180 28.01 -14.51 50.68
C ALA A 180 26.77 -13.61 50.47
N ALA A 181 26.55 -13.13 49.24
CA ALA A 181 25.38 -12.34 48.90
C ALA A 181 24.08 -13.12 49.14
N LYS A 182 24.05 -14.43 48.83
CA LYS A 182 22.88 -15.28 49.05
C LYS A 182 22.55 -15.42 50.54
N GLU A 183 23.57 -15.52 51.37
CA GLU A 183 23.43 -15.56 52.84
C GLU A 183 22.99 -14.20 53.37
N ASN A 184 23.53 -13.09 52.88
CA ASN A 184 23.20 -11.75 53.35
C ASN A 184 21.93 -11.14 52.75
N LEU A 185 21.36 -11.70 51.69
CA LEU A 185 20.13 -11.18 51.10
C LEU A 185 18.91 -11.60 51.95
N ALA A 186 17.96 -10.69 52.15
CA ALA A 186 16.64 -11.02 52.69
C ALA A 186 15.89 -11.97 51.75
N ASP A 187 14.87 -12.67 52.25
CA ASP A 187 14.13 -13.66 51.43
C ASP A 187 13.30 -13.01 50.32
N ASP A 188 12.82 -11.79 50.56
CA ASP A 188 12.16 -10.90 49.60
C ASP A 188 13.11 -9.82 49.03
N GLY A 189 14.42 -9.97 49.26
CA GLY A 189 15.43 -9.01 48.85
C GLY A 189 15.83 -9.12 47.38
N PHE A 190 16.40 -8.02 46.86
CA PHE A 190 16.86 -7.91 45.48
C PHE A 190 18.40 -7.85 45.40
N LEU A 191 18.98 -8.62 44.49
CA LEU A 191 20.39 -8.55 44.10
C LEU A 191 20.49 -7.78 42.78
N PHE A 192 21.17 -6.63 42.81
CA PHE A 192 21.54 -5.91 41.59
C PHE A 192 22.97 -6.29 41.19
N ILE A 193 23.15 -6.66 39.91
CA ILE A 193 24.47 -6.89 39.33
C ILE A 193 24.64 -6.00 38.09
N GLY A 194 25.77 -5.30 38.02
CA GLY A 194 26.18 -4.52 36.84
C GLY A 194 27.60 -4.86 36.38
N VAL A 195 27.73 -5.44 35.19
CA VAL A 195 29.00 -5.94 34.62
C VAL A 195 29.16 -5.50 33.15
N PRO A 196 30.38 -5.45 32.60
CA PRO A 196 30.59 -5.27 31.16
C PRO A 196 29.97 -6.43 30.38
N THR A 197 29.47 -6.12 29.19
CA THR A 197 28.92 -7.12 28.26
C THR A 197 29.84 -7.37 27.08
N ILE A 198 29.92 -8.64 26.65
CA ILE A 198 30.63 -9.03 25.43
C ILE A 198 29.89 -8.60 24.15
N PHE A 199 28.57 -8.43 24.20
CA PHE A 199 27.75 -8.03 23.05
C PHE A 199 27.41 -6.53 23.09
N ARG A 200 27.88 -5.76 22.09
CA ARG A 200 27.55 -4.33 21.95
C ARG A 200 26.66 -4.08 20.71
N PRO A 201 25.52 -3.39 20.83
CA PRO A 201 24.50 -3.35 19.76
C PRO A 201 24.90 -2.68 18.43
N ILE A 202 25.91 -1.80 18.40
CA ILE A 202 26.22 -0.95 17.24
C ILE A 202 27.75 -0.88 16.94
N LYS A 203 28.60 -1.56 17.72
CA LYS A 203 30.06 -1.40 17.63
C LYS A 203 30.80 -2.74 17.50
N PRO A 204 31.87 -2.82 16.69
CA PRO A 204 32.93 -3.78 16.98
C PRO A 204 33.52 -3.48 18.38
N MET A 205 33.91 -4.53 19.09
CA MET A 205 34.44 -4.47 20.47
C MET A 205 35.61 -3.45 20.58
N HIS A 206 35.69 -2.68 21.66
CA HIS A 206 36.77 -1.68 21.81
C HIS A 206 38.00 -2.36 22.44
N PRO A 207 39.24 -1.90 22.17
CA PRO A 207 40.43 -2.33 22.92
C PRO A 207 40.34 -2.17 24.45
N ASN A 208 39.34 -1.44 24.95
CA ASN A 208 39.11 -1.23 26.39
C ASN A 208 38.04 -2.18 26.93
N THR A 209 37.49 -3.09 26.13
CA THR A 209 36.51 -4.07 26.60
C THR A 209 37.21 -5.27 27.22
N LEU A 210 38.35 -5.68 26.64
CA LEU A 210 39.26 -6.68 27.18
C LEU A 210 40.49 -5.97 27.76
N GLN A 211 40.62 -5.97 29.09
CA GLN A 211 41.70 -5.30 29.84
C GLN A 211 42.24 -6.28 30.89
N ALA A 212 43.50 -6.19 31.31
CA ALA A 212 44.10 -7.13 32.28
C ALA A 212 43.26 -7.34 33.54
N ILE A 213 42.60 -6.25 33.97
CA ILE A 213 41.80 -6.20 35.19
C ILE A 213 40.41 -6.85 35.04
N HIS A 214 39.92 -7.10 33.82
CA HIS A 214 38.66 -7.81 33.58
C HIS A 214 38.92 -9.29 33.30
N LEU A 215 38.87 -10.10 34.35
CA LEU A 215 39.10 -11.54 34.30
C LEU A 215 37.97 -12.30 33.60
N TYR A 216 36.75 -11.74 33.62
CA TYR A 216 35.54 -12.34 33.06
C TYR A 216 34.71 -11.35 32.24
N MET A 217 34.08 -11.84 31.19
CA MET A 217 33.12 -11.09 30.36
C MET A 217 31.81 -11.86 30.27
N PHE A 218 30.70 -11.17 30.52
CA PHE A 218 29.38 -11.77 30.56
C PHE A 218 28.56 -11.38 29.32
N SER A 219 27.76 -12.31 28.84
CA SER A 219 26.54 -12.06 28.05
C SER A 219 25.33 -12.15 28.98
N LEU A 220 24.16 -11.73 28.51
CA LEU A 220 22.92 -11.94 29.28
C LEU A 220 22.69 -13.42 29.59
N ASN A 221 22.95 -14.31 28.62
CA ASN A 221 22.73 -15.75 28.77
C ASN A 221 23.72 -16.36 29.76
N THR A 222 25.01 -16.03 29.65
CA THR A 222 26.03 -16.55 30.57
C THR A 222 25.88 -15.98 31.97
N LEU A 223 25.47 -14.72 32.14
CA LEU A 223 25.17 -14.15 33.45
C LEU A 223 23.94 -14.81 34.09
N ARG A 224 22.86 -15.02 33.34
CA ARG A 224 21.67 -15.75 33.83
C ARG A 224 22.02 -17.16 34.25
N LEU A 225 22.78 -17.88 33.43
CA LEU A 225 23.24 -19.24 33.74
C LEU A 225 24.11 -19.25 35.01
N PHE A 226 25.03 -18.29 35.12
CA PHE A 226 25.90 -18.16 36.28
C PHE A 226 25.10 -17.91 37.56
N LEU A 227 24.16 -16.94 37.54
CA LEU A 227 23.32 -16.61 38.69
C LEU A 227 22.38 -17.74 39.09
N SER A 228 21.75 -18.40 38.12
CA SER A 228 20.83 -19.51 38.37
C SER A 228 21.54 -20.69 39.04
N LYS A 229 22.76 -21.03 38.60
CA LYS A 229 23.59 -22.07 39.22
C LYS A 229 23.95 -21.77 40.67
N HIS A 230 24.00 -20.48 41.04
CA HIS A 230 24.30 -20.01 42.38
C HIS A 230 23.04 -19.63 43.19
N GLY A 231 21.85 -19.99 42.71
CA GLY A 231 20.59 -19.91 43.46
C GLY A 231 19.87 -18.56 43.38
N PHE A 232 20.08 -17.81 42.29
CA PHE A 232 19.39 -16.56 42.00
C PHE A 232 18.60 -16.65 40.69
N ASP A 233 17.38 -16.12 40.68
CA ASP A 233 16.55 -15.99 39.48
C ASP A 233 16.54 -14.54 39.00
N VAL A 234 16.89 -14.30 37.73
CA VAL A 234 16.92 -12.96 37.13
C VAL A 234 15.50 -12.51 36.79
N THR A 235 15.01 -11.45 37.44
CA THR A 235 13.65 -10.93 37.29
C THR A 235 13.56 -9.74 36.33
N ALA A 236 14.62 -8.95 36.19
CA ALA A 236 14.70 -7.84 35.24
C ALA A 236 16.13 -7.67 34.69
N HIS A 237 16.26 -7.15 33.47
CA HIS A 237 17.56 -6.88 32.86
C HIS A 237 17.49 -5.75 31.81
N ILE A 238 18.64 -5.13 31.57
CA ILE A 238 18.87 -4.25 30.43
C ILE A 238 20.32 -4.39 29.96
N SER A 239 20.54 -4.36 28.66
CA SER A 239 21.87 -4.39 28.03
C SER A 239 22.00 -3.20 27.10
N ASP A 240 23.00 -2.35 27.33
CA ASP A 240 23.24 -1.15 26.51
C ASP A 240 24.75 -0.97 26.18
N GLN A 241 25.13 0.20 25.67
CA GLN A 241 26.53 0.48 25.35
C GLN A 241 27.45 0.57 26.59
N LYS A 242 26.88 0.74 27.79
CA LYS A 242 27.60 0.90 29.06
C LYS A 242 27.78 -0.41 29.81
N GLY A 243 27.00 -1.44 29.50
CA GLY A 243 27.15 -2.76 30.11
C GLY A 243 25.84 -3.55 30.19
N LEU A 244 25.87 -4.62 30.97
CA LEU A 244 24.73 -5.45 31.34
C LEU A 244 24.35 -5.17 32.78
N MET A 245 23.07 -4.85 33.01
CA MET A 245 22.49 -4.65 34.34
C MET A 245 21.35 -5.64 34.57
N VAL A 246 21.34 -6.30 35.72
CA VAL A 246 20.32 -7.29 36.09
C VAL A 246 19.83 -7.07 37.51
N ILE A 247 18.55 -7.38 37.74
CA ILE A 247 17.97 -7.58 39.06
C ILE A 247 17.66 -9.07 39.19
N ALA A 248 18.03 -9.66 40.31
CA ALA A 248 17.75 -11.04 40.64
C ALA A 248 17.21 -11.19 42.07
N THR A 249 16.49 -12.27 42.33
CA THR A 249 15.96 -12.65 43.65
C THR A 249 16.45 -14.05 44.01
N LYS A 250 16.31 -14.48 45.27
CA LYS A 250 16.57 -15.87 45.63
C LYS A 250 15.61 -16.81 44.87
N ALA A 251 16.12 -17.94 44.40
CA ALA A 251 15.29 -18.93 43.71
C ALA A 251 14.33 -19.66 44.68
N ILE A 252 13.05 -19.78 44.30
CA ILE A 252 11.96 -20.25 45.18
C ILE A 252 11.88 -21.79 45.27
N ASN A 253 12.49 -22.55 44.35
CA ASN A 253 12.50 -24.01 44.38
C ASN A 253 13.87 -24.58 43.98
N SER A 254 14.36 -25.59 44.71
CA SER A 254 15.64 -26.29 44.48
C SER A 254 15.65 -27.23 43.27
N GLN A 255 14.63 -27.20 42.41
CA GLN A 255 14.76 -27.81 41.09
C GLN A 255 15.71 -26.95 40.27
N GLN A 256 16.87 -27.49 39.94
CA GLN A 256 17.72 -26.96 38.87
C GLN A 256 16.79 -26.62 37.71
N SER A 257 16.57 -25.33 37.48
CA SER A 257 15.86 -24.90 36.29
C SER A 257 16.70 -25.43 35.14
N THR A 258 16.12 -26.37 34.40
CA THR A 258 16.68 -26.78 33.14
C THR A 258 16.46 -25.57 32.24
N VAL A 259 17.44 -24.65 32.24
CA VAL A 259 17.56 -23.65 31.20
C VAL A 259 17.74 -24.44 29.92
N GLY A 260 16.62 -24.68 29.25
CA GLY A 260 16.55 -25.43 28.00
C GLY A 260 17.36 -24.70 26.94
N SER A 261 18.32 -25.43 26.37
CA SER A 261 18.81 -25.28 24.99
C SER A 261 19.10 -23.86 24.49
N GLN A 262 20.25 -23.30 24.89
CA GLN A 262 21.13 -22.52 24.00
C GLN A 262 22.60 -22.76 24.36
N ARG A 263 23.00 -24.02 24.61
CA ARG A 263 24.42 -24.36 24.73
C ARG A 263 25.08 -24.14 23.36
N GLY A 264 25.94 -23.13 23.24
CA GLY A 264 26.76 -22.86 22.06
C GLY A 264 26.42 -21.62 21.21
N ASP A 265 25.21 -21.05 21.31
CA ASP A 265 24.81 -19.90 20.46
C ASP A 265 25.67 -18.66 20.71
N ASP A 266 25.95 -18.34 21.98
CA ASP A 266 26.83 -17.24 22.35
C ASP A 266 28.27 -17.49 21.89
N TYR A 267 28.76 -18.74 21.96
CA TYR A 267 30.11 -19.10 21.52
C TYR A 267 30.30 -18.83 20.02
N GLN A 268 29.37 -19.31 19.18
CA GLN A 268 29.42 -19.07 17.73
C GLN A 268 29.32 -17.58 17.42
N ARG A 269 28.39 -16.86 18.08
CA ARG A 269 28.22 -15.42 17.91
C ARG A 269 29.49 -14.64 18.27
N ILE A 270 30.14 -14.97 19.39
CA ILE A 270 31.37 -14.31 19.85
C ILE A 270 32.52 -14.57 18.88
N LEU A 271 32.71 -15.81 18.43
CA LEU A 271 33.76 -16.13 17.44
C LEU A 271 33.55 -15.36 16.13
N GLU A 272 32.32 -15.29 15.64
CA GLU A 272 31.99 -14.51 14.44
C GLU A 272 32.30 -13.02 14.63
N ASP A 273 31.85 -12.43 15.74
CA ASP A 273 32.05 -11.00 16.01
C ASP A 273 33.55 -10.67 16.15
N PHE A 274 34.37 -11.55 16.75
CA PHE A 274 35.83 -11.38 16.85
C PHE A 274 36.57 -11.57 15.53
N ARG A 275 36.14 -12.48 14.65
CA ARG A 275 36.73 -12.64 13.32
C ARG A 275 36.55 -11.38 12.48
N ILE A 276 35.34 -10.81 12.46
CA ILE A 276 35.02 -9.56 11.74
C ILE A 276 35.89 -8.39 12.24
N MET A 277 36.16 -8.36 13.54
CA MET A 277 36.97 -7.34 14.17
C MET A 277 38.45 -7.39 13.83
N ASN A 278 39.03 -8.58 13.81
CA ASN A 278 40.46 -8.76 13.57
C ASN A 278 40.83 -8.61 12.08
N ASP A 279 39.91 -8.88 11.16
CA ASP A 279 40.23 -8.94 9.73
C ASP A 279 40.02 -7.64 8.94
N ASN A 280 39.46 -6.56 9.50
CA ASN A 280 39.04 -5.39 8.69
C ASN A 280 38.16 -5.78 7.47
N ASP A 281 37.55 -6.97 7.48
CA ASP A 281 36.88 -7.55 6.33
C ASP A 281 35.47 -6.97 6.16
N LYS A 282 35.46 -5.80 5.49
CA LYS A 282 34.24 -5.09 5.08
C LYS A 282 33.32 -5.95 4.22
N GLU A 283 33.85 -6.91 3.47
CA GLU A 283 33.06 -7.80 2.62
C GLU A 283 32.32 -8.84 3.45
N SER A 284 32.95 -9.42 4.48
CA SER A 284 32.28 -10.32 5.42
C SER A 284 31.11 -9.63 6.16
N LEU A 285 31.32 -8.41 6.66
CA LEU A 285 30.25 -7.64 7.32
C LEU A 285 29.09 -7.30 6.37
N TYR A 286 29.43 -6.86 5.15
CA TYR A 286 28.43 -6.57 4.11
C TYR A 286 27.59 -7.80 3.76
N ASN A 287 28.24 -8.94 3.50
CA ASN A 287 27.55 -10.20 3.21
C ASN A 287 26.61 -10.63 4.34
N ARG A 288 26.99 -10.41 5.60
CA ARG A 288 26.14 -10.70 6.76
C ARG A 288 24.89 -9.80 6.78
N ASN A 289 25.06 -8.50 6.57
CA ASN A 289 23.95 -7.57 6.49
C ASN A 289 23.02 -7.89 5.33
N ILE A 290 23.57 -8.27 4.17
CA ILE A 290 22.81 -8.72 3.00
C ILE A 290 22.02 -10.00 3.31
N ALA A 291 22.64 -10.99 3.97
CA ALA A 291 21.96 -12.22 4.36
C ALA A 291 20.80 -11.96 5.34
N ALA A 292 20.99 -11.04 6.29
CA ALA A 292 19.95 -10.62 7.23
C ALA A 292 18.81 -9.85 6.51
N LEU A 293 19.16 -8.92 5.62
CA LEU A 293 18.22 -8.16 4.80
C LEU A 293 17.36 -9.10 3.95
N ASN A 294 17.95 -10.13 3.34
CA ASN A 294 17.25 -11.06 2.45
C ASN A 294 16.12 -11.85 3.13
N ARG A 295 16.24 -12.14 4.44
CA ARG A 295 15.26 -12.93 5.19
C ARG A 295 13.89 -12.27 5.23
N ASN A 296 13.85 -10.93 5.38
CA ASN A 296 12.61 -10.17 5.52
C ASN A 296 12.35 -9.20 4.34
N ASN A 297 13.40 -8.87 3.56
CA ASN A 297 13.40 -7.82 2.53
C ASN A 297 14.12 -8.27 1.24
N PRO A 298 13.60 -9.30 0.53
CA PRO A 298 14.25 -9.85 -0.66
C PRO A 298 14.33 -8.86 -1.84
N GLU A 299 13.31 -8.00 -2.03
CA GLU A 299 13.35 -7.00 -3.12
C GLU A 299 14.42 -5.94 -2.88
N ALA A 300 14.53 -5.40 -1.66
CA ALA A 300 15.62 -4.49 -1.31
C ALA A 300 17.00 -5.14 -1.45
N THR A 301 17.10 -6.44 -1.15
CA THR A 301 18.34 -7.20 -1.31
C THR A 301 18.80 -7.24 -2.76
N LYS A 302 17.89 -7.48 -3.72
CA LYS A 302 18.22 -7.46 -5.16
C LYS A 302 18.85 -6.14 -5.58
N THR A 303 18.35 -5.02 -5.08
CA THR A 303 18.89 -3.69 -5.35
C THR A 303 20.21 -3.44 -4.62
N ALA A 304 20.33 -3.89 -3.36
CA ALA A 304 21.50 -3.66 -2.53
C ALA A 304 22.77 -4.38 -3.00
N VAL A 305 22.63 -5.54 -3.69
CA VAL A 305 23.75 -6.33 -4.22
C VAL A 305 24.26 -5.87 -5.59
N ILE A 306 23.58 -4.92 -6.24
CA ILE A 306 24.08 -4.29 -7.48
C ILE A 306 25.40 -3.58 -7.19
N ASP A 307 26.30 -3.56 -8.17
CA ASP A 307 27.60 -2.91 -8.01
C ASP A 307 27.54 -1.39 -8.16
N TRP A 308 27.13 -0.72 -7.09
CA TRP A 308 27.08 0.74 -7.01
C TRP A 308 28.47 1.36 -6.77
N ASP A 309 28.79 2.44 -7.49
CA ASP A 309 29.98 3.25 -7.24
C ASP A 309 29.86 3.98 -5.89
N THR A 310 30.79 3.70 -4.98
CA THR A 310 30.84 4.29 -3.62
C THR A 310 32.01 5.24 -3.43
N SER A 311 32.76 5.57 -4.50
CA SER A 311 34.00 6.35 -4.45
C SER A 311 33.80 7.78 -3.93
N HIS A 312 32.63 8.36 -4.16
CA HIS A 312 32.25 9.71 -3.71
C HIS A 312 31.80 9.75 -2.23
N ILE A 313 31.72 8.60 -1.55
CA ILE A 313 31.19 8.47 -0.19
C ILE A 313 32.34 8.34 0.80
N LYS A 314 32.55 9.37 1.62
CA LYS A 314 33.60 9.38 2.64
C LYS A 314 32.99 9.26 4.04
N LEU A 315 33.15 8.09 4.65
CA LEU A 315 32.79 7.85 6.04
C LEU A 315 33.98 8.21 6.95
N VAL A 316 33.76 9.06 7.93
CA VAL A 316 34.78 9.52 8.88
C VAL A 316 34.39 9.13 10.30
N ARG A 317 35.39 8.75 11.11
CA ARG A 317 35.20 8.53 12.54
C ARG A 317 35.14 9.86 13.27
N ASP A 318 34.15 10.00 14.14
CA ASP A 318 33.90 11.24 14.86
C ASP A 318 34.86 11.39 16.06
N ARG A 319 35.43 12.59 16.24
CA ARG A 319 36.48 12.85 17.26
C ARG A 319 35.95 13.41 18.60
N TRP A 320 34.63 13.53 18.77
CA TRP A 320 34.04 14.35 19.85
C TRP A 320 33.70 13.63 21.16
N SER A 321 33.87 12.30 21.28
CA SER A 321 33.56 11.59 22.53
C SER A 321 34.30 10.27 22.70
N GLU A 322 34.27 9.69 23.90
CA GLU A 322 34.71 8.31 24.20
C GLU A 322 33.94 7.22 23.40
N ILE A 323 33.02 7.62 22.52
CA ILE A 323 32.17 6.78 21.69
C ILE A 323 32.59 6.93 20.21
N ASP A 324 33.31 5.93 19.71
CA ASP A 324 33.64 5.78 18.28
C ASP A 324 32.34 5.63 17.44
N SER A 325 31.92 6.69 16.73
CA SER A 325 30.74 6.72 15.84
C SER A 325 31.15 7.18 14.44
N LEU A 326 30.50 6.66 13.39
CA LEU A 326 30.78 7.02 12.00
C LEU A 326 29.84 8.15 11.55
N ASN A 327 30.41 9.16 10.91
CA ASN A 327 29.72 10.29 10.31
C ASN A 327 29.98 10.30 8.79
N LEU A 328 29.05 10.86 8.02
CA LEU A 328 29.14 10.95 6.57
C LEU A 328 29.59 12.35 6.16
N MET A 329 30.64 12.44 5.34
CA MET A 329 31.02 13.67 4.63
C MET A 329 30.61 13.54 3.17
N ILE A 330 29.76 14.46 2.70
CA ILE A 330 29.37 14.53 1.29
C ILE A 330 30.16 15.67 0.65
N GLY A 331 30.90 15.36 -0.42
CA GLY A 331 31.52 16.38 -1.27
C GLY A 331 30.54 16.80 -2.36
N GLN A 332 30.20 18.09 -2.44
CA GLN A 332 29.54 18.65 -3.63
C GLN A 332 30.60 19.17 -4.60
N SER A 333 30.62 18.62 -5.83
CA SER A 333 31.31 19.22 -6.96
C SER A 333 30.44 20.34 -7.52
N THR A 334 30.70 21.58 -7.16
CA THR A 334 30.14 22.73 -7.89
C THR A 334 30.97 22.93 -9.16
N THR A 335 30.33 22.84 -10.32
CA THR A 335 30.93 23.22 -11.60
C THR A 335 31.37 24.68 -11.54
N GLY A 336 32.68 24.92 -11.70
CA GLY A 336 33.30 26.25 -11.69
C GLY A 336 34.27 26.42 -10.53
N ASP A 337 35.53 26.67 -10.84
CA ASP A 337 36.67 26.82 -9.91
C ASP A 337 36.32 27.54 -8.59
N LYS A 338 36.11 26.75 -7.52
CA LYS A 338 36.41 27.08 -6.10
C LYS A 338 36.09 25.89 -5.20
N GLN A 339 37.04 25.57 -4.31
CA GLN A 339 37.05 24.61 -3.19
C GLN A 339 35.79 23.74 -2.96
N SER A 340 35.98 22.42 -3.00
CA SER A 340 35.03 21.42 -2.50
C SER A 340 34.68 21.70 -1.04
N VAL A 341 33.43 22.08 -0.76
CA VAL A 341 32.94 22.23 0.61
C VAL A 341 32.51 20.85 1.12
N GLU A 342 33.36 20.18 1.91
CA GLU A 342 32.97 18.94 2.60
C GLU A 342 31.99 19.31 3.72
N LYS A 343 30.74 18.81 3.66
CA LYS A 343 29.72 19.06 4.70
C LYS A 343 29.39 17.76 5.44
N SER A 344 29.49 17.81 6.77
CA SER A 344 29.10 16.70 7.65
C SER A 344 27.57 16.52 7.67
N LEU A 345 27.10 15.29 7.56
CA LEU A 345 25.67 14.95 7.61
C LEU A 345 25.07 15.17 9.01
N TYR A 346 25.87 14.95 10.06
CA TYR A 346 25.48 15.19 11.46
C TYR A 346 26.33 16.31 12.08
N THR A 347 25.69 17.28 12.73
CA THR A 347 26.34 18.41 13.43
C THR A 347 26.59 18.13 14.93
N LYS A 348 26.12 16.99 15.43
CA LYS A 348 26.24 16.47 16.80
C LYS A 348 26.44 14.95 16.74
N GLU A 349 26.72 14.31 17.87
CA GLU A 349 26.85 12.85 17.97
C GLU A 349 25.60 12.15 17.35
N PRO A 350 25.77 11.26 16.35
CA PRO A 350 24.66 10.76 15.53
C PRO A 350 23.59 9.98 16.28
N ILE A 351 23.95 9.21 17.32
CA ILE A 351 23.01 8.39 18.07
C ILE A 351 22.14 9.27 18.98
N GLU A 352 22.75 10.23 19.68
CA GLU A 352 22.05 11.20 20.51
C GLU A 352 21.14 12.11 19.67
N ALA A 353 21.59 12.49 18.47
CA ALA A 353 20.76 13.22 17.52
C ALA A 353 19.52 12.40 17.09
N ALA A 354 19.70 11.11 16.80
CA ALA A 354 18.61 10.19 16.49
C ALA A 354 17.62 10.05 17.66
N ARG A 355 18.10 9.89 18.90
CA ARG A 355 17.25 9.81 20.10
C ARG A 355 16.43 11.07 20.31
N LYS A 356 17.05 12.25 20.23
CA LYS A 356 16.37 13.54 20.36
C LYS A 356 15.32 13.76 19.29
N ALA A 357 15.59 13.31 18.05
CA ALA A 357 14.64 13.44 16.94
C ALA A 357 13.30 12.72 17.20
N ILE A 358 13.30 11.67 18.02
CA ILE A 358 12.11 10.86 18.32
C ILE A 358 11.63 10.95 19.77
N GLU A 359 12.28 11.77 20.61
CA GLU A 359 12.02 11.86 22.05
C GLU A 359 10.55 12.19 22.33
N ASN A 360 10.02 13.21 21.63
CA ASN A 360 8.66 13.72 21.79
C ASN A 360 7.60 13.00 20.95
N ILE A 361 7.97 11.96 20.19
CA ILE A 361 7.04 11.23 19.32
C ILE A 361 6.47 10.05 20.10
N ASP A 362 5.16 10.03 20.33
CA ASP A 362 4.50 8.96 21.08
C ASP A 362 3.92 7.89 20.15
N PHE A 363 4.46 6.67 20.20
CA PHE A 363 4.01 5.51 19.41
C PHE A 363 3.05 4.61 20.22
N LYS A 364 2.18 5.19 21.04
CA LYS A 364 1.18 4.42 21.81
C LYS A 364 0.20 3.65 20.93
N GLU A 365 -0.10 4.15 19.74
CA GLU A 365 -1.03 3.51 18.81
C GLU A 365 -0.30 2.69 17.74
N GLU A 366 -0.56 1.38 17.70
CA GLU A 366 0.00 0.49 16.69
C GLU A 366 -0.29 0.94 15.26
N GLY A 367 0.75 1.12 14.46
CA GLY A 367 0.63 1.59 13.08
C GLY A 367 1.83 1.29 12.20
N ILE A 368 1.78 1.83 10.98
CA ILE A 368 2.92 1.84 10.06
C ILE A 368 3.69 3.14 10.27
N VAL A 369 4.97 3.04 10.61
CA VAL A 369 5.90 4.16 10.63
C VAL A 369 6.67 4.15 9.32
N VAL A 370 6.46 5.17 8.49
CA VAL A 370 7.21 5.39 7.26
C VAL A 370 8.33 6.37 7.54
N LEU A 371 9.58 5.94 7.41
CA LEU A 371 10.76 6.77 7.54
C LEU A 371 11.34 7.07 6.14
N PHE A 372 11.36 8.35 5.78
CA PHE A 372 12.01 8.84 4.56
C PHE A 372 13.49 9.10 4.84
N GLY A 373 14.33 8.16 4.42
CA GLY A 373 15.79 8.14 4.56
C GLY A 373 16.29 7.11 5.58
N PHE A 374 17.25 6.28 5.16
CA PHE A 374 18.01 5.37 6.02
C PHE A 374 19.30 6.04 6.52
N ALA A 375 20.01 6.75 5.62
CA ALA A 375 21.33 7.35 5.86
C ALA A 375 22.29 6.36 6.54
N MET A 376 22.83 6.72 7.71
CA MET A 376 23.73 5.88 8.50
C MET A 376 23.00 4.83 9.36
N GLY A 377 21.67 4.73 9.27
CA GLY A 377 20.87 3.71 9.97
C GLY A 377 20.63 3.92 11.47
N TYR A 378 21.19 4.98 12.08
CA TYR A 378 21.01 5.24 13.52
C TYR A 378 19.56 5.59 13.89
N LEU A 379 18.91 6.49 13.13
CA LEU A 379 17.51 6.87 13.36
C LEU A 379 16.52 5.70 13.26
N PRO A 380 16.53 4.87 12.20
CA PRO A 380 15.61 3.73 12.14
C PRO A 380 15.82 2.71 13.27
N VAL A 381 17.07 2.50 13.72
CA VAL A 381 17.36 1.62 14.87
C VAL A 381 16.77 2.18 16.17
N GLU A 382 16.91 3.48 16.44
CA GLU A 382 16.32 4.08 17.65
C GLU A 382 14.78 4.13 17.57
N ILE A 383 14.20 4.32 16.38
CA ILE A 383 12.74 4.19 16.17
C ILE A 383 12.30 2.78 16.56
N LEU A 384 12.93 1.73 16.01
CA LEU A 384 12.53 0.34 16.24
C LEU A 384 12.50 -0.03 17.73
N LYS A 385 13.42 0.52 18.55
CA LYS A 385 13.46 0.32 20.00
C LYS A 385 12.27 0.92 20.74
N LYS A 386 11.67 2.00 20.20
CA LYS A 386 10.49 2.65 20.79
C LYS A 386 9.18 2.00 20.33
N LEU A 387 9.21 1.22 19.26
CA LEU A 387 8.03 0.55 18.72
C LEU A 387 7.67 -0.71 19.52
N GLY A 388 6.38 -0.90 19.79
CA GLY A 388 5.84 -2.17 20.28
C GLY A 388 5.79 -3.27 19.20
N SER A 389 5.46 -4.50 19.59
CA SER A 389 5.42 -5.67 18.70
C SER A 389 4.38 -5.57 17.58
N GLY A 390 3.32 -4.79 17.77
CA GLY A 390 2.28 -4.61 16.76
C GLY A 390 2.50 -3.47 15.77
N HIS A 391 3.67 -2.84 15.73
CA HIS A 391 4.02 -1.83 14.73
C HIS A 391 4.74 -2.42 13.51
N VAL A 392 4.75 -1.66 12.42
CA VAL A 392 5.58 -1.90 11.23
C VAL A 392 6.44 -0.66 10.97
N LEU A 393 7.74 -0.84 10.73
CA LEU A 393 8.67 0.21 10.35
C LEU A 393 9.06 0.02 8.88
N MET A 394 8.66 0.96 8.02
CA MET A 394 9.02 1.02 6.61
C MET A 394 10.05 2.12 6.40
N VAL A 395 11.26 1.76 5.96
CA VAL A 395 12.34 2.72 5.67
C VAL A 395 12.55 2.81 4.17
N ILE A 396 12.49 4.02 3.63
CA ILE A 396 12.64 4.32 2.20
C ILE A 396 13.93 5.09 2.01
N GLU A 397 14.89 4.53 1.28
CA GLU A 397 16.18 5.18 0.99
C GLU A 397 16.38 5.33 -0.53
N ARG A 398 16.70 6.54 -0.97
CA ARG A 398 16.96 6.86 -2.37
C ARG A 398 18.36 6.49 -2.81
N ASP A 399 19.35 6.62 -1.92
CA ASP A 399 20.76 6.50 -2.27
C ASP A 399 21.26 5.05 -2.04
N GLU A 400 21.29 4.26 -3.10
CA GLU A 400 21.70 2.86 -3.07
C GLU A 400 23.20 2.70 -2.77
N ALA A 401 24.03 3.65 -3.25
CA ALA A 401 25.46 3.66 -3.02
C ALA A 401 25.78 3.93 -1.54
N LEU A 402 25.10 4.90 -0.92
CA LEU A 402 25.20 5.19 0.50
C LEU A 402 24.75 3.99 1.32
N PHE A 403 23.59 3.41 1.00
CA PHE A 403 23.10 2.23 1.71
C PHE A 403 24.13 1.09 1.68
N LYS A 404 24.67 0.75 0.50
CA LYS A 404 25.72 -0.27 0.34
C LYS A 404 26.98 0.08 1.15
N SER A 405 27.43 1.33 1.10
CA SER A 405 28.62 1.79 1.82
C SER A 405 28.45 1.63 3.34
N VAL A 406 27.28 2.00 3.89
CA VAL A 406 27.02 1.87 5.33
C VAL A 406 26.96 0.40 5.76
N LEU A 407 26.40 -0.51 4.93
CA LEU A 407 26.39 -1.94 5.21
C LEU A 407 27.78 -2.58 5.30
N LYS A 408 28.81 -1.96 4.72
CA LYS A 408 30.22 -2.40 4.85
C LYS A 408 30.87 -2.00 6.17
N HIS A 409 30.24 -1.11 6.94
CA HIS A 409 30.88 -0.48 8.10
C HIS A 409 30.07 -0.59 9.41
N ILE A 410 28.76 -0.85 9.33
CA ILE A 410 27.88 -0.96 10.50
C ILE A 410 27.12 -2.29 10.46
N ASN A 411 27.07 -3.01 11.59
CA ASN A 411 26.30 -4.23 11.73
C ASN A 411 24.81 -3.93 11.96
N PHE A 412 23.95 -4.30 11.00
CA PHE A 412 22.49 -4.18 11.05
C PHE A 412 21.78 -5.53 11.08
N LYS A 413 22.49 -6.64 11.33
CA LYS A 413 21.90 -7.99 11.33
C LYS A 413 20.61 -8.04 12.17
N ASP A 414 20.68 -7.64 13.44
CA ASP A 414 19.55 -7.71 14.36
C ASP A 414 18.41 -6.76 13.94
N PHE A 415 18.73 -5.62 13.32
CA PHE A 415 17.75 -4.68 12.79
C PHE A 415 17.00 -5.27 11.58
N PHE A 416 17.71 -5.87 10.62
CA PHE A 416 17.09 -6.46 9.43
C PHE A 416 16.36 -7.79 9.71
N GLU A 417 16.76 -8.53 10.74
CA GLU A 417 16.08 -9.77 11.17
C GLU A 417 14.76 -9.51 11.91
N ASP A 418 14.53 -8.30 12.42
CA ASP A 418 13.25 -7.94 13.04
C ASP A 418 12.13 -7.93 11.98
N LYS A 419 11.09 -8.74 12.20
CA LYS A 419 9.95 -8.91 11.29
C LYS A 419 9.15 -7.63 11.06
N ARG A 420 9.31 -6.63 11.92
CA ARG A 420 8.64 -5.32 11.80
C ARG A 420 9.33 -4.41 10.77
N VAL A 421 10.57 -4.71 10.38
CA VAL A 421 11.38 -3.84 9.52
C VAL A 421 11.21 -4.20 8.04
N HIS A 422 10.78 -3.21 7.26
CA HIS A 422 10.71 -3.28 5.81
C HIS A 422 11.53 -2.18 5.14
N ILE A 423 12.34 -2.53 4.14
CA ILE A 423 13.22 -1.61 3.43
C ILE A 423 12.74 -1.47 1.98
N VAL A 424 12.70 -0.23 1.49
CA VAL A 424 12.51 0.13 0.08
C VAL A 424 13.75 0.91 -0.37
N LEU A 425 14.44 0.44 -1.41
CA LEU A 425 15.65 1.07 -1.94
C LEU A 425 15.45 1.57 -3.36
N GLY A 426 15.97 2.76 -3.64
CA GLY A 426 15.99 3.34 -4.96
C GLY A 426 14.59 3.68 -5.49
N GLU A 427 14.43 3.64 -6.81
CA GLU A 427 13.19 4.05 -7.51
C GLU A 427 12.12 2.94 -7.58
N ASP A 428 12.25 1.85 -6.82
CA ASP A 428 11.32 0.72 -6.87
C ASP A 428 9.98 1.02 -6.16
N LYS A 429 9.14 1.81 -6.82
CA LYS A 429 7.75 2.07 -6.42
C LYS A 429 6.91 0.78 -6.36
N ASN A 430 7.30 -0.30 -7.05
CA ASN A 430 6.57 -1.56 -6.99
C ASN A 430 6.79 -2.26 -5.64
N ALA A 431 8.03 -2.30 -5.14
CA ALA A 431 8.32 -2.80 -3.79
C ALA A 431 7.50 -2.05 -2.73
N LEU A 432 7.42 -0.72 -2.83
CA LEU A 432 6.57 0.11 -1.98
C LEU A 432 5.08 -0.30 -2.06
N ASN A 433 4.55 -0.47 -3.28
CA ASN A 433 3.16 -0.90 -3.48
C ASN A 433 2.86 -2.28 -2.89
N VAL A 434 3.80 -3.23 -3.01
CA VAL A 434 3.67 -4.57 -2.42
C VAL A 434 3.61 -4.49 -0.90
N LEU A 435 4.48 -3.68 -0.27
CA LEU A 435 4.47 -3.51 1.17
C LEU A 435 3.21 -2.79 1.67
N LEU A 436 2.78 -1.72 1.00
CA LEU A 436 1.55 -1.01 1.32
C LEU A 436 0.32 -1.91 1.20
N SER A 437 0.24 -2.76 0.18
CA SER A 437 -0.87 -3.70 0.01
C SER A 437 -0.85 -4.85 1.03
N ARG A 438 0.33 -5.35 1.42
CA ARG A 438 0.47 -6.37 2.47
C ARG A 438 -0.07 -5.88 3.83
N HIS A 439 0.11 -4.60 4.13
CA HIS A 439 -0.24 -4.00 5.41
C HIS A 439 -1.50 -3.11 5.36
N SER A 440 -2.16 -3.02 4.20
CA SER A 440 -3.28 -2.10 3.98
C SER A 440 -4.45 -2.39 4.91
N ASN A 441 -4.77 -3.68 5.10
CA ASN A 441 -6.01 -4.06 5.76
C ASN A 441 -5.97 -3.86 7.28
N LYS A 442 -4.79 -4.04 7.90
CA LYS A 442 -4.65 -3.95 9.35
C LYS A 442 -4.47 -2.50 9.85
N TYR A 443 -3.61 -1.72 9.19
CA TYR A 443 -3.16 -0.43 9.73
C TYR A 443 -3.62 0.77 8.90
N LEU A 444 -3.52 0.70 7.57
CA LEU A 444 -3.89 1.82 6.69
C LEU A 444 -5.39 2.11 6.78
N LEU A 445 -6.20 1.05 6.85
CA LEU A 445 -7.64 1.19 7.02
C LEU A 445 -8.04 1.71 8.43
N ALA A 446 -7.18 1.58 9.45
CA ALA A 446 -7.38 2.17 10.77
C ALA A 446 -6.90 3.64 10.85
N GLY A 447 -6.25 4.16 9.78
CA GLY A 447 -5.69 5.51 9.74
C GLY A 447 -4.38 5.67 10.53
N ARG A 448 -3.71 4.57 10.88
CA ARG A 448 -2.54 4.57 11.79
C ARG A 448 -1.24 4.55 11.01
N LEU A 449 -0.94 5.67 10.35
CA LEU A 449 0.31 5.87 9.60
C LEU A 449 1.06 7.09 10.12
N PHE A 450 2.33 6.91 10.46
CA PHE A 450 3.23 7.95 10.94
C PHE A 450 4.30 8.20 9.89
N ALA A 451 4.38 9.41 9.36
CA ALA A 451 5.39 9.79 8.37
C ALA A 451 6.52 10.59 9.06
N LEU A 452 7.74 10.06 9.03
CA LEU A 452 8.93 10.66 9.63
C LEU A 452 9.96 10.96 8.55
N LYS A 453 10.62 12.13 8.65
CA LYS A 453 11.67 12.53 7.73
C LYS A 453 13.02 12.42 8.41
N HIS A 454 13.96 11.67 7.85
CA HIS A 454 15.36 11.84 8.18
C HIS A 454 15.85 13.13 7.50
N HIS A 455 15.89 14.24 8.25
CA HIS A 455 16.12 15.59 7.71
C HIS A 455 17.28 15.69 6.71
N PRO A 456 18.48 15.12 6.97
CA PRO A 456 19.57 15.18 6.01
C PRO A 456 19.30 14.43 4.70
N SER A 457 18.78 13.19 4.75
CA SER A 457 18.45 12.44 3.53
C SER A 457 17.39 13.15 2.71
N TYR A 458 16.36 13.68 3.39
CA TYR A 458 15.27 14.40 2.74
C TYR A 458 15.77 15.67 2.04
N ALA A 459 16.72 16.38 2.64
CA ALA A 459 17.29 17.60 2.07
C ALA A 459 18.14 17.35 0.81
N LEU A 460 18.70 16.14 0.63
CA LEU A 460 19.46 15.78 -0.56
C LEU A 460 18.56 15.51 -1.77
N HIS A 461 17.37 14.94 -1.55
CA HIS A 461 16.44 14.57 -2.62
C HIS A 461 14.98 14.97 -2.33
N PRO A 462 14.69 16.27 -2.08
CA PRO A 462 13.38 16.71 -1.61
C PRO A 462 12.26 16.43 -2.61
N GLU A 463 12.51 16.65 -3.90
CA GLU A 463 11.51 16.40 -4.96
C GLU A 463 11.13 14.92 -5.06
N TRP A 464 12.12 14.02 -4.98
CA TRP A 464 11.89 12.59 -5.03
C TRP A 464 11.11 12.08 -3.81
N TYR A 465 11.50 12.49 -2.61
CA TYR A 465 10.76 12.09 -1.40
C TYR A 465 9.35 12.68 -1.36
N ASN A 466 9.14 13.89 -1.90
CA ASN A 466 7.80 14.48 -2.06
C ASN A 466 6.94 13.65 -3.03
N ASP A 467 7.50 13.22 -4.17
CA ASP A 467 6.81 12.36 -5.14
C ASP A 467 6.41 11.01 -4.52
N ILE A 468 7.30 10.38 -3.75
CA ILE A 468 6.97 9.15 -3.01
C ILE A 468 5.88 9.40 -1.95
N ALA A 469 5.93 10.53 -1.24
CA ALA A 469 4.91 10.86 -0.24
C ALA A 469 3.52 11.08 -0.87
N GLU A 470 3.44 11.76 -2.02
CA GLU A 470 2.19 11.90 -2.78
C GLU A 470 1.71 10.55 -3.31
N HIS A 471 2.61 9.68 -3.79
CA HIS A 471 2.27 8.31 -4.20
C HIS A 471 1.64 7.52 -3.03
N ILE A 472 2.23 7.54 -1.83
CA ILE A 472 1.66 6.90 -0.64
C ILE A 472 0.27 7.47 -0.34
N LYS A 473 0.10 8.79 -0.39
CA LYS A 473 -1.18 9.47 -0.14
C LYS A 473 -2.24 9.06 -1.15
N ASP A 474 -1.91 8.90 -2.42
CA ASP A 474 -2.84 8.41 -3.45
C ASP A 474 -3.24 6.96 -3.20
N ARG A 475 -2.30 6.10 -2.78
CA ARG A 475 -2.61 4.73 -2.34
C ARG A 475 -3.52 4.71 -1.11
N LEU A 476 -3.35 5.63 -0.17
CA LEU A 476 -4.24 5.75 1.00
C LEU A 476 -5.66 6.14 0.63
N LYS A 477 -5.84 7.03 -0.36
CA LYS A 477 -7.18 7.39 -0.88
C LYS A 477 -7.91 6.15 -1.43
N VAL A 478 -7.21 5.34 -2.22
CA VAL A 478 -7.74 4.06 -2.75
C VAL A 478 -8.17 3.12 -1.62
N VAL A 479 -7.31 2.93 -0.62
CA VAL A 479 -7.60 2.07 0.53
C VAL A 479 -8.81 2.59 1.32
N GLN A 480 -8.94 3.90 1.51
CA GLN A 480 -10.07 4.53 2.21
C GLN A 480 -11.39 4.35 1.44
N ILE A 481 -11.40 4.49 0.12
CA ILE A 481 -12.59 4.27 -0.71
C ILE A 481 -13.05 2.81 -0.60
N ASN A 482 -12.12 1.87 -0.75
CA ASN A 482 -12.41 0.44 -0.61
C ASN A 482 -12.96 0.10 0.78
N ARG A 483 -12.40 0.70 1.85
CA ARG A 483 -12.92 0.57 3.22
C ARG A 483 -14.39 0.93 3.31
N ASN A 484 -14.73 2.12 2.80
CA ASN A 484 -16.08 2.67 2.90
C ASN A 484 -17.08 1.78 2.13
N THR A 485 -16.66 1.27 0.96
CA THR A 485 -17.43 0.29 0.19
C THR A 485 -17.67 -1.00 0.98
N MET A 486 -16.63 -1.59 1.59
CA MET A 486 -16.79 -2.82 2.37
C MET A 486 -17.66 -2.61 3.62
N MET A 487 -17.50 -1.46 4.31
CA MET A 487 -18.34 -1.11 5.47
C MET A 487 -19.82 -0.90 5.10
N GLY A 488 -20.09 -0.31 3.93
CA GLY A 488 -21.45 -0.01 3.48
C GLY A 488 -22.14 -1.18 2.78
N LEU A 489 -21.40 -1.97 2.00
CA LEU A 489 -21.94 -2.96 1.06
C LEU A 489 -21.51 -4.40 1.35
N GLY A 490 -20.58 -4.65 2.28
CA GLY A 490 -20.00 -5.98 2.50
C GLY A 490 -21.04 -7.06 2.79
N PHE A 491 -22.06 -6.72 3.57
CA PHE A 491 -23.19 -7.60 3.86
C PHE A 491 -24.02 -7.97 2.62
N HIS A 492 -24.29 -7.00 1.74
CA HIS A 492 -25.00 -7.25 0.47
C HIS A 492 -24.18 -8.15 -0.44
N MET A 493 -22.88 -7.88 -0.56
CA MET A 493 -21.98 -8.69 -1.38
C MET A 493 -21.95 -10.16 -0.92
N MET A 494 -21.85 -10.41 0.38
CA MET A 494 -21.89 -11.76 0.93
C MET A 494 -23.21 -12.48 0.61
N ASN A 495 -24.35 -11.83 0.87
CA ASN A 495 -25.66 -12.44 0.61
C ASN A 495 -25.85 -12.75 -0.88
N ASN A 496 -25.45 -11.82 -1.75
CA ASN A 496 -25.51 -12.04 -3.19
C ASN A 496 -24.67 -13.25 -3.61
N ILE A 497 -23.47 -13.44 -3.04
CA ILE A 497 -22.66 -14.64 -3.32
C ILE A 497 -23.42 -15.91 -2.94
N LEU A 498 -24.06 -15.97 -1.77
CA LEU A 498 -24.87 -17.13 -1.36
C LEU A 498 -26.11 -17.31 -2.23
N GLU A 499 -26.77 -16.23 -2.64
CA GLU A 499 -27.95 -16.25 -3.49
C GLU A 499 -27.62 -16.72 -4.91
N ASN A 500 -26.49 -16.26 -5.45
CA ASN A 500 -25.97 -16.62 -6.76
C ASN A 500 -25.33 -18.00 -6.82
N MET A 501 -24.89 -18.52 -5.67
CA MET A 501 -24.11 -19.75 -5.57
C MET A 501 -24.64 -20.91 -6.43
N PRO A 502 -25.95 -21.24 -6.43
CA PRO A 502 -26.44 -22.34 -7.25
C PRO A 502 -26.07 -22.16 -8.74
N LEU A 503 -26.23 -20.95 -9.28
CA LEU A 503 -25.96 -20.66 -10.69
C LEU A 503 -24.45 -20.55 -10.99
N ILE A 504 -23.69 -19.85 -10.14
CA ILE A 504 -22.27 -19.57 -10.42
C ILE A 504 -21.38 -20.80 -10.29
N CYS A 505 -21.81 -21.83 -9.53
CA CYS A 505 -21.13 -23.13 -9.48
C CYS A 505 -21.06 -23.77 -10.88
N ASP A 506 -22.16 -23.69 -11.63
CA ASP A 506 -22.29 -24.28 -12.98
C ASP A 506 -21.65 -23.42 -14.07
N MET A 507 -21.53 -22.11 -13.87
CA MET A 507 -21.02 -21.19 -14.90
C MET A 507 -19.54 -21.45 -15.25
N PRO A 508 -19.14 -21.39 -16.53
CA PRO A 508 -17.72 -21.36 -16.90
C PRO A 508 -17.05 -20.10 -16.35
N GLY A 509 -15.74 -20.18 -16.15
CA GLY A 509 -14.94 -19.06 -15.68
C GLY A 509 -14.33 -18.23 -16.81
N VAL A 510 -13.91 -17.01 -16.49
CA VAL A 510 -13.10 -16.15 -17.38
C VAL A 510 -11.75 -16.78 -17.76
N ASN A 511 -11.26 -17.78 -17.03
CA ASN A 511 -10.10 -18.58 -17.46
C ASN A 511 -10.30 -19.26 -18.83
N LYS A 512 -11.55 -19.60 -19.20
CA LYS A 512 -11.87 -20.16 -20.51
C LYS A 512 -11.66 -19.18 -21.67
N LEU A 513 -11.67 -17.88 -21.37
CA LEU A 513 -11.44 -16.82 -22.35
C LEU A 513 -9.94 -16.48 -22.51
N LYS A 514 -9.06 -17.06 -21.68
CA LYS A 514 -7.65 -16.70 -21.64
C LYS A 514 -6.97 -16.96 -22.98
N GLY A 515 -6.39 -15.92 -23.58
CA GLY A 515 -5.69 -15.97 -24.86
C GLY A 515 -6.56 -16.26 -26.09
N LEU A 516 -7.89 -16.36 -25.94
CA LEU A 516 -8.82 -16.71 -27.02
C LEU A 516 -8.82 -15.70 -28.19
N PHE A 517 -8.43 -14.47 -27.88
CA PHE A 517 -8.47 -13.33 -28.78
C PHE A 517 -7.10 -12.69 -28.96
N LYS A 518 -6.04 -13.51 -28.91
CA LYS A 518 -4.67 -13.05 -29.15
C LYS A 518 -4.56 -12.27 -30.46
N GLY A 519 -4.13 -11.01 -30.38
CA GLY A 519 -3.94 -10.13 -31.55
C GLY A 519 -5.23 -9.59 -32.17
N VAL A 520 -6.40 -9.82 -31.55
CA VAL A 520 -7.66 -9.19 -31.95
C VAL A 520 -7.83 -7.90 -31.15
N PRO A 521 -8.13 -6.75 -31.77
CA PRO A 521 -8.37 -5.52 -31.02
C PRO A 521 -9.58 -5.63 -30.10
N ALA A 522 -9.54 -4.96 -28.96
CA ALA A 522 -10.68 -4.87 -28.03
C ALA A 522 -10.99 -3.41 -27.70
N ILE A 523 -12.26 -3.01 -27.88
CA ILE A 523 -12.76 -1.69 -27.52
C ILE A 523 -13.53 -1.80 -26.21
N ILE A 524 -13.03 -1.13 -25.18
CA ILE A 524 -13.68 -0.98 -23.88
C ILE A 524 -14.57 0.25 -23.94
N VAL A 525 -15.88 0.05 -23.80
CA VAL A 525 -16.88 1.11 -23.89
C VAL A 525 -17.37 1.49 -22.49
N SER A 526 -17.05 2.71 -22.08
CA SER A 526 -17.34 3.30 -20.77
C SER A 526 -18.36 4.45 -20.89
N ALA A 527 -19.04 4.79 -19.79
CA ALA A 527 -20.19 5.70 -19.81
C ALA A 527 -19.87 7.20 -19.69
N GLY A 528 -18.67 7.61 -20.08
CA GLY A 528 -18.29 9.02 -20.11
C GLY A 528 -19.14 9.83 -21.09
N PRO A 529 -19.46 11.11 -20.79
CA PRO A 529 -20.17 12.01 -21.69
C PRO A 529 -19.63 12.04 -23.13
N SER A 530 -18.31 11.92 -23.34
CA SER A 530 -17.70 11.95 -24.67
C SER A 530 -18.14 10.82 -25.60
N LEU A 531 -18.71 9.72 -25.07
CA LEU A 531 -19.19 8.59 -25.87
C LEU A 531 -20.27 9.00 -26.88
N GLU A 532 -21.12 9.98 -26.55
CA GLU A 532 -22.25 10.39 -27.40
C GLU A 532 -21.80 10.89 -28.79
N LYS A 533 -20.61 11.48 -28.87
CA LYS A 533 -20.08 12.05 -30.12
C LYS A 533 -19.93 11.00 -31.23
N ASN A 534 -19.56 9.78 -30.84
CA ASN A 534 -19.04 8.78 -31.77
C ASN A 534 -19.64 7.38 -31.59
N VAL A 535 -20.70 7.23 -30.79
CA VAL A 535 -21.28 5.92 -30.46
C VAL A 535 -21.68 5.12 -31.70
N GLU A 536 -22.22 5.80 -32.71
CA GLU A 536 -22.68 5.19 -33.97
C GLU A 536 -21.56 4.51 -34.76
N LEU A 537 -20.32 5.02 -34.65
CA LEU A 537 -19.18 4.44 -35.35
C LEU A 537 -18.86 3.00 -34.88
N LEU A 538 -19.30 2.61 -33.68
CA LEU A 538 -19.15 1.24 -33.18
C LEU A 538 -19.85 0.20 -34.06
N LYS A 539 -20.87 0.58 -34.84
CA LYS A 539 -21.52 -0.31 -35.81
C LYS A 539 -20.53 -0.84 -36.85
N GLN A 540 -19.55 -0.03 -37.25
CA GLN A 540 -18.55 -0.38 -38.28
C GLN A 540 -17.52 -1.41 -37.78
N VAL A 541 -17.42 -1.57 -36.45
CA VAL A 541 -16.44 -2.43 -35.78
C VAL A 541 -16.96 -3.83 -35.52
N LYS A 542 -18.29 -4.02 -35.54
CA LYS A 542 -18.91 -5.30 -35.20
C LYS A 542 -18.34 -6.42 -36.07
N GLY A 543 -17.85 -7.46 -35.41
CA GLY A 543 -17.23 -8.62 -36.08
C GLY A 543 -15.79 -8.38 -36.56
N LYS A 544 -15.15 -7.25 -36.26
CA LYS A 544 -13.73 -6.98 -36.57
C LYS A 544 -12.88 -6.76 -35.32
N ALA A 545 -13.49 -6.23 -34.27
CA ALA A 545 -12.91 -6.12 -32.94
C ALA A 545 -13.94 -6.46 -31.87
N ILE A 546 -13.46 -6.75 -30.66
CA ILE A 546 -14.32 -7.15 -29.55
C ILE A 546 -14.84 -5.91 -28.85
N ILE A 547 -16.16 -5.76 -28.80
CA ILE A 547 -16.81 -4.68 -28.06
C ILE A 547 -17.10 -5.16 -26.64
N ILE A 548 -16.35 -4.63 -25.66
CA ILE A 548 -16.51 -4.92 -24.23
C ILE A 548 -17.21 -3.73 -23.58
N ALA A 549 -18.51 -3.88 -23.30
CA ALA A 549 -19.32 -2.84 -22.71
C ALA A 549 -19.31 -2.91 -21.17
N CYS A 550 -19.10 -1.76 -20.52
CA CYS A 550 -19.43 -1.62 -19.11
C CYS A 550 -20.96 -1.65 -18.92
N ASP A 551 -21.46 -2.22 -17.82
CA ASP A 551 -22.91 -2.33 -17.58
C ASP A 551 -23.69 -1.00 -17.66
N THR A 552 -23.04 0.15 -17.45
CA THR A 552 -23.67 1.46 -17.54
C THR A 552 -24.00 1.87 -18.97
N VAL A 553 -23.26 1.39 -19.98
CA VAL A 553 -23.44 1.85 -21.37
C VAL A 553 -24.48 1.06 -22.15
N ILE A 554 -24.95 -0.09 -21.64
CA ILE A 554 -25.90 -0.95 -22.37
C ILE A 554 -27.22 -0.24 -22.70
N ARG A 555 -27.62 0.75 -21.90
CA ARG A 555 -28.83 1.56 -22.15
C ARG A 555 -28.66 2.54 -23.30
N LEU A 556 -27.43 2.88 -23.67
CA LEU A 556 -27.11 3.71 -24.82
C LEU A 556 -26.84 2.85 -26.06
N LEU A 557 -26.09 1.75 -25.93
CA LEU A 557 -25.68 0.95 -27.08
C LEU A 557 -26.85 0.23 -27.75
N LEU A 558 -27.73 -0.42 -26.98
CA LEU A 558 -28.78 -1.27 -27.55
C LEU A 558 -29.84 -0.49 -28.36
N PRO A 559 -30.36 0.67 -27.90
CA PRO A 559 -31.28 1.46 -28.72
C PRO A 559 -30.67 1.93 -30.05
N ASN A 560 -29.37 2.24 -30.04
CA ASN A 560 -28.58 2.57 -31.22
C ASN A 560 -28.25 1.36 -32.11
N GLY A 561 -28.75 0.16 -31.78
CA GLY A 561 -28.53 -1.05 -32.58
C GLY A 561 -27.12 -1.63 -32.45
N ILE A 562 -26.39 -1.30 -31.38
CA ILE A 562 -25.04 -1.80 -31.12
C ILE A 562 -25.14 -2.88 -30.04
N MET A 563 -24.99 -4.14 -30.45
CA MET A 563 -24.91 -5.28 -29.53
C MET A 563 -23.44 -5.53 -29.13
N PRO A 564 -23.06 -5.30 -27.87
CA PRO A 564 -21.71 -5.61 -27.41
C PRO A 564 -21.45 -7.12 -27.44
N ASP A 565 -20.19 -7.51 -27.67
CA ASP A 565 -19.80 -8.93 -27.63
C ASP A 565 -19.75 -9.44 -26.19
N LEU A 566 -19.24 -8.62 -25.28
CA LEU A 566 -19.12 -8.91 -23.85
C LEU A 566 -19.66 -7.73 -23.04
N ILE A 567 -20.46 -8.02 -22.01
CA ILE A 567 -20.94 -7.04 -21.03
C ILE A 567 -20.29 -7.35 -19.68
N VAL A 568 -19.62 -6.38 -19.06
CA VAL A 568 -18.96 -6.56 -17.77
C VAL A 568 -19.76 -5.88 -16.67
N THR A 569 -19.95 -6.58 -15.54
CA THR A 569 -20.63 -6.03 -14.36
C THR A 569 -20.07 -6.61 -13.06
N ALA A 570 -20.16 -5.83 -11.97
CA ALA A 570 -19.70 -6.27 -10.64
C ALA A 570 -20.46 -5.66 -9.45
N ASP A 571 -21.27 -4.62 -9.66
CA ASP A 571 -21.94 -3.94 -8.54
C ASP A 571 -23.00 -4.85 -7.87
N PRO A 572 -23.06 -4.89 -6.52
CA PRO A 572 -23.96 -5.78 -5.77
C PRO A 572 -25.37 -5.21 -5.58
N LEU A 573 -25.67 -4.01 -6.10
CA LEU A 573 -26.89 -3.27 -5.80
C LEU A 573 -28.00 -3.50 -6.83
N GLU A 574 -29.26 -3.49 -6.37
CA GLU A 574 -30.45 -3.54 -7.23
C GLU A 574 -30.46 -2.39 -8.28
N ALA A 575 -29.87 -1.24 -7.94
CA ALA A 575 -29.70 -0.12 -8.87
C ALA A 575 -28.94 -0.53 -10.15
N THR A 576 -28.03 -1.50 -10.07
CA THR A 576 -27.32 -2.05 -11.24
C THR A 576 -28.23 -2.97 -12.04
N TYR A 577 -29.05 -3.80 -11.39
CA TYR A 577 -30.07 -4.60 -12.10
C TYR A 577 -31.06 -3.72 -12.87
N ARG A 578 -31.41 -2.56 -12.33
CA ARG A 578 -32.24 -1.58 -13.05
C ARG A 578 -31.60 -1.08 -14.34
N LYS A 579 -30.31 -1.30 -14.62
CA LYS A 579 -29.68 -1.03 -15.93
C LYS A 579 -30.07 -2.08 -16.96
N PHE A 580 -30.16 -3.35 -16.56
CA PHE A 580 -30.53 -4.50 -17.39
C PHE A 580 -32.04 -4.63 -17.63
N ARG A 581 -32.87 -4.05 -16.76
CA ARG A 581 -34.32 -4.18 -16.84
C ARG A 581 -34.90 -3.60 -18.15
N ASP A 582 -35.83 -4.34 -18.73
CA ASP A 582 -36.57 -3.96 -19.95
C ASP A 582 -35.64 -3.70 -21.16
N LEU A 583 -34.54 -4.46 -21.24
CA LEU A 583 -33.64 -4.48 -22.41
C LEU A 583 -33.77 -5.83 -23.12
N PRO A 584 -33.91 -5.86 -24.46
CA PRO A 584 -34.03 -7.10 -25.21
C PRO A 584 -32.65 -7.71 -25.43
N MET A 585 -32.09 -8.34 -24.39
CA MET A 585 -30.79 -9.01 -24.46
C MET A 585 -30.98 -10.39 -25.08
N ASP A 586 -30.46 -10.64 -26.28
CA ASP A 586 -30.64 -11.93 -26.94
C ASP A 586 -29.79 -13.07 -26.32
N LYS A 587 -30.01 -14.29 -26.82
CA LYS A 587 -29.26 -15.50 -26.42
C LYS A 587 -27.77 -15.45 -26.84
N ASP A 588 -27.40 -14.54 -27.74
CA ASP A 588 -26.03 -14.36 -28.25
C ASP A 588 -25.21 -13.35 -27.45
N SER A 589 -25.87 -12.58 -26.60
CA SER A 589 -25.25 -11.69 -25.63
C SER A 589 -24.42 -12.48 -24.60
N ASN A 590 -23.28 -11.94 -24.18
CA ASN A 590 -22.40 -12.61 -23.22
C ASN A 590 -22.13 -11.70 -22.02
N LEU A 591 -22.40 -12.21 -20.81
CA LEU A 591 -22.19 -11.51 -19.54
C LEU A 591 -20.92 -12.02 -18.86
N ILE A 592 -20.08 -11.09 -18.42
CA ILE A 592 -18.95 -11.32 -17.53
C ILE A 592 -19.32 -10.70 -16.18
N CYS A 593 -19.53 -11.53 -15.17
CA CYS A 593 -20.04 -11.07 -13.87
C CYS A 593 -19.18 -11.53 -12.71
N HIS A 594 -19.20 -10.73 -11.64
CA HIS A 594 -18.58 -11.08 -10.37
C HIS A 594 -19.60 -11.84 -9.48
N PRO A 595 -19.19 -12.80 -8.63
CA PRO A 595 -20.10 -13.61 -7.83
C PRO A 595 -20.99 -12.82 -6.86
N ASN A 596 -20.63 -11.58 -6.53
CA ASN A 596 -21.40 -10.70 -5.64
C ASN A 596 -22.43 -9.81 -6.37
N ASN A 597 -22.58 -9.92 -7.69
CA ASN A 597 -23.57 -9.13 -8.44
C ASN A 597 -24.98 -9.36 -7.91
N TYR A 598 -25.87 -8.38 -8.11
CA TYR A 598 -27.27 -8.54 -7.71
C TYR A 598 -27.91 -9.78 -8.38
N PRO A 599 -28.58 -10.69 -7.65
CA PRO A 599 -28.93 -12.01 -8.17
C PRO A 599 -29.81 -12.05 -9.41
N ASP A 600 -30.71 -11.09 -9.55
CA ASP A 600 -31.57 -11.00 -10.74
C ASP A 600 -30.76 -10.73 -12.01
N ILE A 601 -29.61 -10.06 -11.93
CA ILE A 601 -28.73 -9.86 -13.10
C ILE A 601 -28.29 -11.22 -13.65
N ILE A 602 -27.89 -12.15 -12.77
CA ILE A 602 -27.37 -13.46 -13.19
C ILE A 602 -28.51 -14.37 -13.61
N SER A 603 -29.62 -14.39 -12.85
CA SER A 603 -30.73 -15.32 -13.12
C SER A 603 -31.54 -14.94 -14.36
N THR A 604 -31.77 -13.65 -14.62
CA THR A 604 -32.60 -13.18 -15.74
C THR A 604 -31.83 -12.91 -17.03
N PHE A 605 -30.50 -12.99 -17.03
CA PHE A 605 -29.72 -12.79 -18.27
C PHE A 605 -29.95 -13.96 -19.23
N ALA A 606 -30.43 -13.66 -20.44
CA ALA A 606 -30.85 -14.66 -21.42
C ALA A 606 -29.67 -15.36 -22.12
N GLY A 607 -28.55 -14.66 -22.26
CA GLY A 607 -27.37 -15.15 -22.97
C GLY A 607 -26.37 -15.91 -22.09
N LYS A 608 -25.16 -16.10 -22.63
CA LYS A 608 -24.08 -16.87 -21.97
C LYS A 608 -23.47 -16.07 -20.85
N ARG A 609 -23.02 -16.74 -19.79
CA ARG A 609 -22.49 -16.08 -18.59
C ARG A 609 -21.15 -16.70 -18.18
N PHE A 610 -20.13 -15.87 -18.02
CA PHE A 610 -18.83 -16.25 -17.48
C PHE A 610 -18.60 -15.60 -16.13
N LEU A 611 -18.11 -16.39 -15.18
CA LEU A 611 -17.82 -15.91 -13.83
C LEU A 611 -16.38 -15.38 -13.74
N ILE A 612 -16.23 -14.19 -13.18
CA ILE A 612 -14.94 -13.72 -12.64
C ILE A 612 -14.71 -14.44 -11.31
N GLY A 613 -13.68 -15.26 -11.24
CA GLY A 613 -13.25 -15.89 -9.99
C GLY A 613 -12.91 -14.84 -8.94
N GLY A 614 -13.66 -14.87 -7.83
CA GLY A 614 -13.43 -13.98 -6.70
C GLY A 614 -12.11 -14.29 -6.00
N ARG A 615 -11.61 -13.33 -5.22
CA ARG A 615 -10.43 -13.51 -4.37
C ARG A 615 -10.75 -13.44 -2.89
N THR A 616 -12.03 -13.34 -2.55
CA THR A 616 -12.47 -13.13 -1.18
C THR A 616 -12.48 -14.41 -0.38
N ASN A 617 -12.36 -14.30 0.94
CA ASN A 617 -12.28 -15.46 1.83
C ASN A 617 -13.48 -16.39 1.69
N ILE A 618 -14.71 -15.85 1.56
CA ILE A 618 -15.92 -16.65 1.32
C ILE A 618 -15.89 -17.38 -0.04
N TYR A 619 -15.38 -16.74 -1.08
CA TYR A 619 -15.27 -17.36 -2.40
C TYR A 619 -14.18 -18.44 -2.38
N ASN A 620 -13.01 -18.17 -1.79
CA ASN A 620 -11.91 -19.13 -1.69
C ASN A 620 -12.28 -20.35 -0.83
N TRP A 621 -13.10 -20.14 0.21
CA TRP A 621 -13.65 -21.21 1.02
C TRP A 621 -14.51 -22.17 0.20
N LEU A 622 -15.39 -21.64 -0.66
CA LEU A 622 -16.40 -22.41 -1.38
C LEU A 622 -15.91 -22.91 -2.76
N SER A 623 -15.00 -22.18 -3.40
CA SER A 623 -14.48 -22.51 -4.73
C SER A 623 -13.66 -23.79 -4.81
N ARG A 624 -13.31 -24.38 -3.67
CA ARG A 624 -12.70 -25.72 -3.62
C ARG A 624 -13.62 -26.83 -4.13
N TYR A 625 -14.93 -26.58 -4.18
CA TYR A 625 -15.94 -27.53 -4.62
C TYR A 625 -16.38 -27.34 -6.08
N TRP A 626 -15.78 -26.40 -6.81
CA TRP A 626 -16.01 -26.22 -8.24
C TRP A 626 -14.70 -25.93 -8.98
N GLY A 627 -14.65 -26.17 -10.29
CA GLY A 627 -13.43 -25.92 -11.08
C GLY A 627 -12.97 -24.45 -11.02
N GLU A 628 -11.65 -24.22 -11.11
CA GLU A 628 -11.07 -22.88 -11.15
C GLU A 628 -11.77 -22.01 -12.22
N LYS A 629 -12.21 -20.81 -11.84
CA LYS A 629 -12.90 -19.89 -12.74
C LYS A 629 -11.98 -18.81 -13.35
N GLY A 630 -10.75 -18.68 -12.84
CA GLY A 630 -9.81 -17.62 -13.23
C GLY A 630 -10.20 -16.25 -12.69
N SER A 631 -9.23 -15.36 -12.47
CA SER A 631 -9.46 -14.02 -11.93
C SER A 631 -8.87 -12.97 -12.86
N ILE A 632 -9.61 -11.90 -13.09
CA ILE A 632 -9.15 -10.70 -13.82
C ILE A 632 -8.87 -9.52 -12.87
N ASP A 633 -9.07 -9.71 -11.56
CA ASP A 633 -9.00 -8.64 -10.56
C ASP A 633 -7.58 -8.40 -10.07
N MET A 634 -6.77 -7.75 -10.91
CA MET A 634 -5.61 -7.01 -10.42
C MET A 634 -6.07 -5.59 -10.08
N ALA A 635 -6.37 -5.35 -8.80
CA ALA A 635 -6.70 -4.02 -8.26
C ALA A 635 -7.88 -3.29 -8.92
N SER A 636 -8.86 -3.99 -9.49
CA SER A 636 -10.03 -3.38 -10.15
C SER A 636 -10.92 -2.63 -9.14
N GLN A 637 -11.16 -1.33 -9.36
CA GLN A 637 -12.08 -0.53 -8.52
C GLN A 637 -13.39 -0.16 -9.23
N CYS A 638 -13.45 -0.32 -10.56
CA CYS A 638 -14.67 -0.13 -11.33
C CYS A 638 -14.76 -1.12 -12.49
N VAL A 639 -15.92 -1.15 -13.13
CA VAL A 639 -16.23 -2.04 -14.27
C VAL A 639 -15.27 -1.83 -15.45
N ALA A 640 -14.79 -0.60 -15.66
CA ALA A 640 -13.84 -0.31 -16.74
C ALA A 640 -12.46 -0.95 -16.50
N HIS A 641 -11.96 -0.97 -15.25
CA HIS A 641 -10.73 -1.71 -14.93
C HIS A 641 -10.91 -3.21 -15.14
N MET A 642 -12.09 -3.74 -14.81
CA MET A 642 -12.40 -5.16 -15.06
C MET A 642 -12.44 -5.46 -16.55
N ALA A 643 -13.11 -4.64 -17.36
CA ALA A 643 -13.13 -4.76 -18.81
C ALA A 643 -11.72 -4.69 -19.42
N PHE A 644 -10.87 -3.80 -18.92
CA PHE A 644 -9.46 -3.70 -19.29
C PHE A 644 -8.66 -4.96 -18.96
N ASN A 645 -8.77 -5.44 -17.73
CA ASN A 645 -8.07 -6.66 -17.33
C ASN A 645 -8.61 -7.91 -18.04
N LEU A 646 -9.91 -7.94 -18.36
CA LEU A 646 -10.49 -8.98 -19.20
C LEU A 646 -9.87 -8.98 -20.60
N ALA A 647 -9.80 -7.83 -21.28
CA ALA A 647 -9.14 -7.71 -22.59
C ALA A 647 -7.70 -8.24 -22.56
N ARG A 648 -6.95 -7.90 -21.51
CA ARG A 648 -5.59 -8.43 -21.29
C ARG A 648 -5.56 -9.93 -21.13
N VAL A 649 -6.44 -10.50 -20.31
CA VAL A 649 -6.52 -11.96 -20.10
C VAL A 649 -6.89 -12.68 -21.39
N MET A 650 -7.77 -12.11 -22.20
CA MET A 650 -8.13 -12.63 -23.52
C MET A 650 -6.99 -12.55 -24.56
N GLY A 651 -5.93 -11.81 -24.26
CA GLY A 651 -4.79 -11.60 -25.16
C GLY A 651 -5.04 -10.54 -26.24
N SER A 652 -6.10 -9.75 -26.10
CA SER A 652 -6.47 -8.72 -27.07
C SER A 652 -5.40 -7.64 -27.17
N GLU A 653 -5.07 -7.26 -28.40
CA GLU A 653 -4.11 -6.21 -28.72
C GLU A 653 -4.44 -5.62 -30.10
N PRO A 654 -4.51 -4.28 -30.24
CA PRO A 654 -4.44 -3.27 -29.17
C PRO A 654 -5.71 -3.24 -28.29
N ILE A 655 -5.58 -2.62 -27.11
CA ILE A 655 -6.70 -2.33 -26.22
C ILE A 655 -7.08 -0.85 -26.35
N ILE A 656 -8.34 -0.57 -26.69
CA ILE A 656 -8.84 0.77 -26.98
C ILE A 656 -9.85 1.19 -25.92
N PHE A 657 -9.68 2.39 -25.35
CA PHE A 657 -10.64 3.01 -24.43
C PHE A 657 -11.56 3.97 -25.18
N LEU A 658 -12.87 3.85 -24.97
CA LEU A 658 -13.88 4.75 -25.52
C LEU A 658 -14.86 5.18 -24.42
N GLY A 659 -15.10 6.50 -24.31
CA GLY A 659 -15.97 7.04 -23.27
C GLY A 659 -15.38 6.92 -21.85
N GLN A 660 -14.05 6.90 -21.73
CA GLN A 660 -13.33 6.74 -20.47
C GLN A 660 -12.95 8.09 -19.83
N ASP A 661 -13.93 8.98 -19.67
CA ASP A 661 -13.66 10.40 -19.38
C ASP A 661 -13.02 10.66 -18.01
N LEU A 662 -13.53 10.01 -16.95
CA LEU A 662 -13.11 10.22 -15.55
C LEU A 662 -13.24 11.69 -15.05
N CYS A 663 -14.11 12.47 -15.65
CA CYS A 663 -14.45 13.84 -15.24
C CYS A 663 -15.94 14.14 -15.50
N TYR A 664 -16.35 15.35 -15.15
CA TYR A 664 -17.69 15.89 -15.43
C TYR A 664 -17.58 17.02 -16.46
N TYR A 665 -18.47 16.99 -17.46
CA TYR A 665 -18.70 18.09 -18.39
C TYR A 665 -20.06 18.72 -18.08
N ASP A 666 -20.14 20.03 -17.87
CA ASP A 666 -21.38 20.73 -17.45
C ASP A 666 -22.08 20.07 -16.24
N ARG A 667 -21.29 19.53 -15.30
CA ARG A 667 -21.74 18.71 -14.15
C ARG A 667 -22.52 17.43 -14.51
N LYS A 668 -22.49 16.99 -15.77
CA LYS A 668 -22.99 15.68 -16.19
C LYS A 668 -21.98 14.59 -15.89
N ARG A 669 -22.43 13.54 -15.19
CA ARG A 669 -21.60 12.38 -14.81
C ARG A 669 -21.47 11.33 -15.92
N GLN A 670 -22.44 11.29 -16.81
CA GLN A 670 -22.62 10.26 -17.83
C GLN A 670 -23.23 10.89 -19.09
N ALA A 671 -23.12 10.22 -20.23
CA ALA A 671 -23.84 10.56 -21.46
C ALA A 671 -25.31 10.92 -21.17
N ALA A 672 -25.77 12.05 -21.70
CA ALA A 672 -27.08 12.65 -21.43
C ALA A 672 -28.27 11.69 -21.69
N ASN A 673 -28.10 10.76 -22.61
CA ASN A 673 -29.14 9.78 -22.97
C ASN A 673 -29.23 8.55 -22.04
N LEU A 674 -28.37 8.42 -21.02
CA LEU A 674 -28.36 7.25 -20.14
C LEU A 674 -29.47 7.27 -19.08
N VAL A 675 -29.86 8.44 -18.54
CA VAL A 675 -30.97 8.58 -17.58
C VAL A 675 -31.53 10.02 -17.54
N LYS A 676 -32.66 10.32 -18.21
CA LYS A 676 -33.49 11.49 -17.85
C LYS A 676 -34.08 11.27 -16.44
N GLY A 677 -33.84 12.18 -15.50
CA GLY A 677 -34.42 12.14 -14.14
C GLY A 677 -33.67 11.27 -13.13
N ALA A 678 -32.36 11.07 -13.31
CA ALA A 678 -31.55 10.42 -12.29
C ALA A 678 -31.43 11.34 -11.05
N PRO A 679 -31.50 10.82 -9.81
CA PRO A 679 -31.47 11.61 -8.57
C PRO A 679 -30.14 12.36 -8.30
N TRP A 680 -29.24 12.40 -9.29
CA TRP A 680 -27.91 12.98 -9.25
C TRP A 680 -27.78 14.23 -10.12
N GLU A 681 -28.82 14.64 -10.86
CA GLU A 681 -28.79 15.85 -11.71
C GLU A 681 -28.60 17.15 -10.89
N HIS A 682 -28.86 17.17 -9.58
CA HIS A 682 -28.73 18.38 -8.76
C HIS A 682 -28.37 18.11 -7.28
N LYS A 683 -27.33 17.31 -7.00
CA LYS A 683 -26.70 17.34 -5.66
C LYS A 683 -25.37 18.07 -5.77
N GLU A 684 -25.13 19.03 -4.88
CA GLU A 684 -23.80 19.62 -4.68
C GLU A 684 -22.75 18.51 -4.69
N LEU A 685 -21.89 18.50 -5.71
CA LEU A 685 -20.82 17.52 -5.84
C LEU A 685 -19.78 17.85 -4.78
N LYS A 686 -19.90 17.25 -3.59
CA LYS A 686 -18.94 17.44 -2.50
C LYS A 686 -17.62 16.75 -2.84
N GLY A 687 -16.51 17.48 -2.71
CA GLY A 687 -15.16 16.92 -2.91
C GLY A 687 -14.76 16.76 -4.38
N VAL A 688 -15.20 17.68 -5.25
CA VAL A 688 -14.66 17.80 -6.61
C VAL A 688 -13.42 18.69 -6.65
N VAL A 689 -12.56 18.45 -7.62
CA VAL A 689 -11.32 19.19 -7.84
C VAL A 689 -11.23 19.55 -9.32
N GLY A 690 -10.75 20.77 -9.62
CA GLY A 690 -10.48 21.20 -10.99
C GLY A 690 -9.28 20.48 -11.60
N ARG A 691 -9.43 20.07 -12.86
CA ARG A 691 -8.40 19.45 -13.70
C ARG A 691 -8.50 19.96 -15.13
N LYS A 692 -7.48 19.65 -15.91
CA LYS A 692 -7.50 19.81 -17.36
C LYS A 692 -7.80 18.45 -18.01
N ASP A 693 -8.67 18.46 -19.01
CA ASP A 693 -8.88 17.31 -19.87
C ASP A 693 -7.76 17.18 -20.93
N ILE A 694 -7.80 16.14 -21.78
CA ILE A 694 -6.82 15.92 -22.85
C ILE A 694 -6.80 17.02 -23.93
N LEU A 695 -7.80 17.91 -23.94
CA LEU A 695 -7.92 19.02 -24.88
C LEU A 695 -7.56 20.37 -24.22
N GLY A 696 -7.13 20.37 -22.96
CA GLY A 696 -6.77 21.58 -22.20
C GLY A 696 -7.95 22.34 -21.58
N ASN A 697 -9.17 21.81 -21.65
CA ASN A 697 -10.35 22.44 -21.07
C ASN A 697 -10.40 22.25 -19.55
N ASP A 698 -10.94 23.23 -18.83
CA ASP A 698 -11.22 23.09 -17.39
C ASP A 698 -12.40 22.13 -17.16
N VAL A 699 -12.15 21.08 -16.39
CA VAL A 699 -13.14 20.08 -16.01
C VAL A 699 -13.12 19.85 -14.51
N GLU A 700 -14.26 19.43 -13.96
CA GLU A 700 -14.34 18.97 -12.57
C GLU A 700 -14.15 17.45 -12.53
N THR A 701 -13.45 16.94 -11.51
CA THR A 701 -13.39 15.49 -11.24
C THR A 701 -13.59 15.20 -9.75
N SER A 702 -14.05 13.99 -9.43
CA SER A 702 -14.25 13.56 -8.05
C SER A 702 -13.05 12.75 -7.54
N LEU A 703 -12.86 12.70 -6.22
CA LEU A 703 -11.86 11.81 -5.60
C LEU A 703 -12.01 10.34 -6.03
N LEU A 704 -13.23 9.89 -6.35
CA LEU A 704 -13.48 8.55 -6.85
C LEU A 704 -12.92 8.35 -8.27
N PHE A 705 -13.16 9.29 -9.18
CA PHE A 705 -12.61 9.21 -10.54
C PHE A 705 -11.08 9.36 -10.57
N GLU A 706 -10.51 10.19 -9.71
CA GLU A 706 -9.06 10.27 -9.50
C GLU A 706 -8.50 8.91 -9.07
N SER A 707 -9.15 8.24 -8.11
CA SER A 707 -8.72 6.91 -7.68
C SER A 707 -8.77 5.86 -8.80
N PHE A 708 -9.69 6.03 -9.77
CA PHE A 708 -9.77 5.18 -10.96
C PHE A 708 -8.66 5.49 -11.95
N LYS A 709 -8.35 6.78 -12.17
CA LYS A 709 -7.25 7.22 -13.02
C LYS A 709 -5.90 6.71 -12.52
N VAL A 710 -5.63 6.84 -11.23
CA VAL A 710 -4.38 6.36 -10.59
C VAL A 710 -4.09 4.89 -10.92
N LEU A 711 -5.11 4.03 -10.90
CA LEU A 711 -4.93 2.61 -11.23
C LEU A 711 -4.57 2.36 -12.70
N PHE A 712 -5.18 3.10 -13.62
CA PHE A 712 -4.81 2.99 -15.03
C PHE A 712 -3.40 3.51 -15.27
N ASP A 713 -3.07 4.68 -14.72
CA ASP A 713 -1.74 5.32 -14.85
C ASP A 713 -0.62 4.49 -14.20
N ASP A 714 -0.94 3.69 -13.17
CA ASP A 714 0.00 2.76 -12.53
C ASP A 714 0.32 1.53 -13.38
N VAL A 715 -0.66 1.06 -14.17
CA VAL A 715 -0.61 -0.22 -14.87
C VAL A 715 -0.24 -0.04 -16.34
N VAL A 716 -0.95 0.81 -17.07
CA VAL A 716 -0.86 0.95 -18.54
C VAL A 716 0.57 1.22 -19.02
N PRO A 717 1.34 2.18 -18.44
CA PRO A 717 2.70 2.47 -18.90
C PRO A 717 3.70 1.32 -18.73
N LYS A 718 3.40 0.34 -17.85
CA LYS A 718 4.27 -0.81 -17.57
C LYS A 718 3.96 -2.00 -18.45
N LEU A 719 2.89 -1.95 -19.24
CA LEU A 719 2.50 -3.03 -20.13
C LEU A 719 3.27 -2.96 -21.44
N LYS A 720 3.60 -4.14 -21.97
CA LYS A 720 4.10 -4.31 -23.34
C LYS A 720 2.96 -4.54 -24.33
N ILE A 721 1.83 -3.86 -24.13
CA ILE A 721 0.61 -3.98 -24.95
C ILE A 721 0.26 -2.59 -25.46
N ARG A 722 0.05 -2.46 -26.77
CA ARG A 722 -0.39 -1.18 -27.36
C ARG A 722 -1.77 -0.79 -26.83
N CYS A 723 -1.86 0.38 -26.18
CA CYS A 723 -3.10 0.91 -25.62
C CYS A 723 -3.45 2.25 -26.29
N ILE A 724 -4.71 2.41 -26.69
CA ILE A 724 -5.19 3.60 -27.40
C ILE A 724 -6.32 4.23 -26.58
N ASN A 725 -6.27 5.55 -26.38
CA ASN A 725 -7.39 6.32 -25.86
C ASN A 725 -8.15 6.96 -27.02
N ALA A 726 -9.29 6.37 -27.38
CA ALA A 726 -10.25 6.87 -28.35
C ALA A 726 -11.34 7.76 -27.72
N THR A 727 -11.15 8.15 -26.45
CA THR A 727 -12.05 9.06 -25.73
C THR A 727 -11.72 10.49 -26.16
N GLU A 728 -12.62 11.14 -26.89
CA GLU A 728 -12.45 12.53 -27.36
C GLU A 728 -12.81 13.56 -26.27
N GLY A 729 -12.07 13.46 -25.16
CA GLY A 729 -12.21 14.21 -23.92
C GLY A 729 -11.63 13.44 -22.73
N GLY A 730 -11.99 13.85 -21.51
CA GLY A 730 -11.59 13.20 -20.27
C GLY A 730 -10.20 13.56 -19.79
N LEU A 731 -9.85 13.06 -18.60
CA LEU A 731 -8.53 13.28 -17.97
C LEU A 731 -7.37 12.53 -18.66
N GLY A 732 -7.68 11.66 -19.62
CA GLY A 732 -6.71 10.79 -20.29
C GLY A 732 -6.12 9.70 -19.39
N VAL A 733 -5.43 8.75 -20.01
CA VAL A 733 -4.72 7.66 -19.32
C VAL A 733 -3.24 7.71 -19.73
N LYS A 734 -2.33 7.67 -18.75
CA LYS A 734 -0.90 7.71 -19.02
C LYS A 734 -0.48 6.45 -19.78
N GLY A 735 0.35 6.63 -20.81
CA GLY A 735 0.87 5.53 -21.64
C GLY A 735 -0.06 5.07 -22.76
N THR A 736 -1.15 5.79 -23.05
CA THR A 736 -2.01 5.53 -24.23
C THR A 736 -1.71 6.47 -25.38
N GLU A 737 -1.81 5.97 -26.62
CA GLU A 737 -1.88 6.82 -27.82
C GLU A 737 -3.24 7.53 -27.90
N ILE A 738 -3.27 8.83 -28.16
CA ILE A 738 -4.53 9.56 -28.37
C ILE A 738 -4.94 9.41 -29.84
N MET A 739 -6.16 8.93 -30.08
CA MET A 739 -6.75 8.76 -31.41
C MET A 739 -8.22 9.17 -31.40
N THR A 740 -8.80 9.59 -32.53
CA THR A 740 -10.27 9.57 -32.67
C THR A 740 -10.73 8.13 -32.84
N LEU A 741 -11.99 7.82 -32.49
CA LEU A 741 -12.53 6.47 -32.75
C LEU A 741 -12.47 6.13 -34.24
N LYS A 742 -12.63 7.13 -35.10
CA LYS A 742 -12.55 6.93 -36.54
C LYS A 742 -11.20 6.43 -37.01
N ASP A 743 -10.13 7.05 -36.54
CA ASP A 743 -8.77 6.66 -36.92
C ASP A 743 -8.41 5.30 -36.38
N VAL A 744 -8.97 4.94 -35.21
CA VAL A 744 -8.88 3.56 -34.74
C VAL A 744 -9.54 2.62 -35.75
N ILE A 745 -10.73 2.93 -36.23
CA ILE A 745 -11.44 2.10 -37.22
C ILE A 745 -10.66 1.97 -38.53
N ASP A 746 -10.09 3.06 -39.02
CA ASP A 746 -9.46 3.10 -40.33
C ASP A 746 -8.01 2.58 -40.32
N ASP A 747 -7.23 2.89 -39.28
CA ASP A 747 -5.79 2.61 -39.25
C ASP A 747 -5.42 1.43 -38.33
N VAL A 748 -6.31 0.98 -37.44
CA VAL A 748 -5.98 0.00 -36.39
C VAL A 748 -6.88 -1.23 -36.43
N ILE A 749 -8.18 -1.08 -36.67
CA ILE A 749 -9.10 -2.22 -36.76
C ILE A 749 -8.87 -2.93 -38.10
N PRO A 750 -8.62 -4.25 -38.10
CA PRO A 750 -8.42 -4.98 -39.35
C PRO A 750 -9.71 -5.01 -40.18
N SER A 751 -9.56 -5.03 -41.51
CA SER A 751 -10.69 -5.17 -42.43
C SER A 751 -11.30 -6.58 -42.41
N GLU A 752 -10.50 -7.60 -42.07
CA GLU A 752 -10.91 -9.00 -42.04
C GLU A 752 -11.85 -9.29 -40.86
N PRO A 753 -12.97 -10.00 -41.08
CA PRO A 753 -13.89 -10.37 -40.02
C PRO A 753 -13.29 -11.45 -39.11
N VAL A 754 -13.58 -11.33 -37.81
CA VAL A 754 -13.24 -12.28 -36.76
C VAL A 754 -14.53 -12.93 -36.27
N ASP A 755 -14.57 -14.27 -36.28
CA ASP A 755 -15.69 -15.03 -35.71
C ASP A 755 -15.64 -15.01 -34.17
N ILE A 756 -16.08 -13.90 -33.58
CA ILE A 756 -16.11 -13.69 -32.14
C ILE A 756 -17.11 -14.65 -31.48
N ALA A 757 -18.31 -14.78 -32.05
CA ALA A 757 -19.37 -15.61 -31.50
C ALA A 757 -19.00 -17.10 -31.50
N GLY A 758 -18.48 -17.63 -32.61
CA GLY A 758 -18.04 -19.01 -32.71
C GLY A 758 -16.89 -19.34 -31.75
N LYS A 759 -15.92 -18.42 -31.59
CA LYS A 759 -14.84 -18.58 -30.60
C LYS A 759 -15.38 -18.68 -29.17
N ILE A 760 -16.29 -17.79 -28.75
CA ILE A 760 -16.90 -17.85 -27.41
C ILE A 760 -17.70 -19.14 -27.24
N ASN A 761 -18.49 -19.51 -28.25
CA ASN A 761 -19.29 -20.74 -28.23
C ASN A 761 -18.43 -22.00 -28.06
N SER A 762 -17.24 -22.03 -28.67
CA SER A 762 -16.33 -23.18 -28.60
C SER A 762 -15.80 -23.48 -27.20
N VAL A 763 -15.78 -22.48 -26.30
CA VAL A 763 -15.28 -22.61 -24.93
C VAL A 763 -16.36 -22.56 -23.86
N TYR A 764 -17.62 -22.29 -24.24
CA TYR A 764 -18.74 -22.20 -23.30
C TYR A 764 -19.26 -23.59 -22.94
N LYS A 765 -19.03 -24.00 -21.69
CA LYS A 765 -19.56 -25.26 -21.15
C LYS A 765 -19.87 -25.13 -19.67
N GLU A 766 -21.09 -25.51 -19.29
CA GLU A 766 -21.56 -25.47 -17.90
C GLU A 766 -21.25 -26.78 -17.15
N GLY A 767 -21.16 -26.70 -15.82
CA GLY A 767 -21.12 -27.86 -14.91
C GLY A 767 -19.79 -28.61 -14.81
N GLU A 768 -18.67 -28.05 -15.28
CA GLU A 768 -17.37 -28.72 -15.18
C GLU A 768 -16.81 -28.73 -13.74
N ASN A 769 -16.37 -29.91 -13.29
CA ASN A 769 -15.65 -30.15 -12.02
C ASN A 769 -16.41 -29.72 -10.75
N LEU A 770 -17.70 -30.03 -10.65
CA LEU A 770 -18.54 -29.67 -9.50
C LEU A 770 -18.69 -30.83 -8.50
N ASP A 771 -18.26 -30.61 -7.25
CA ASP A 771 -18.51 -31.50 -6.11
C ASP A 771 -19.66 -30.97 -5.24
N ILE A 772 -20.88 -31.31 -5.62
CA ILE A 772 -22.08 -30.85 -4.91
C ILE A 772 -22.17 -31.45 -3.50
N ASN A 773 -21.77 -32.71 -3.34
CA ASN A 773 -21.91 -33.41 -2.05
C ASN A 773 -20.93 -32.84 -1.02
N GLY A 774 -19.68 -32.59 -1.41
CA GLY A 774 -18.70 -31.89 -0.57
C GLY A 774 -19.16 -30.48 -0.22
N LEU A 775 -19.70 -29.72 -1.19
CA LEU A 775 -20.24 -28.39 -0.95
C LEU A 775 -21.37 -28.41 0.09
N VAL A 776 -22.34 -29.32 -0.04
CA VAL A 776 -23.46 -29.44 0.91
C VAL A 776 -22.95 -29.79 2.32
N ALA A 777 -22.01 -30.72 2.44
CA ALA A 777 -21.43 -31.10 3.74
C ALA A 777 -20.73 -29.90 4.41
N GLU A 778 -19.99 -29.10 3.65
CA GLU A 778 -19.31 -27.92 4.16
C GLU A 778 -20.29 -26.82 4.58
N LEU A 779 -21.36 -26.60 3.79
CA LEU A 779 -22.43 -25.66 4.15
C LEU A 779 -23.18 -26.10 5.43
N GLN A 780 -23.41 -27.40 5.62
CA GLN A 780 -24.00 -27.94 6.86
C GLN A 780 -23.11 -27.64 8.07
N LYS A 781 -21.79 -27.85 7.94
CA LYS A 781 -20.81 -27.53 8.99
C LYS A 781 -20.82 -26.04 9.31
N ALA A 782 -20.76 -25.17 8.30
CA ALA A 782 -20.80 -23.72 8.49
C ALA A 782 -22.11 -23.24 9.14
N HIS A 783 -23.24 -23.82 8.76
CA HIS A 783 -24.54 -23.54 9.39
C HIS A 783 -24.53 -23.92 10.88
N ALA A 784 -23.99 -25.09 11.24
CA ALA A 784 -23.87 -25.54 12.63
C ALA A 784 -22.94 -24.62 13.45
N GLU A 785 -21.79 -24.25 12.90
CA GLU A 785 -20.82 -23.36 13.55
C GLU A 785 -21.40 -21.94 13.75
N ALA A 786 -22.03 -21.37 12.73
CA ALA A 786 -22.70 -20.07 12.86
C ALA A 786 -23.75 -20.08 13.97
N LYS A 787 -24.58 -21.12 14.03
CA LYS A 787 -25.63 -21.29 15.05
C LYS A 787 -25.06 -21.43 16.46
N GLU A 788 -23.93 -22.15 16.60
CA GLU A 788 -23.20 -22.27 17.85
C GLU A 788 -22.69 -20.91 18.34
N ILE A 789 -22.04 -20.14 17.46
CA ILE A 789 -21.48 -18.81 17.78
C ILE A 789 -22.59 -17.82 18.11
N ILE A 790 -23.69 -17.80 17.36
CA ILE A 790 -24.85 -16.93 17.63
C ILE A 790 -25.39 -17.20 19.05
N ARG A 791 -25.66 -18.46 19.39
CA ARG A 791 -26.17 -18.84 20.72
C ARG A 791 -25.19 -18.48 21.84
N ALA A 792 -23.90 -18.70 21.62
CA ALA A 792 -22.84 -18.35 22.56
C ALA A 792 -22.79 -16.82 22.79
N GLY A 793 -22.80 -16.03 21.72
CA GLY A 793 -22.79 -14.57 21.78
C GLY A 793 -24.03 -14.01 22.49
N GLU A 794 -25.24 -14.51 22.18
CA GLU A 794 -26.48 -14.10 22.85
C GLU A 794 -26.43 -14.39 24.36
N LYS A 795 -25.85 -15.53 24.74
CA LYS A 795 -25.65 -15.91 26.15
C LYS A 795 -24.67 -14.97 26.85
N ILE A 796 -23.56 -14.59 26.21
CA ILE A 796 -22.62 -13.60 26.77
C ILE A 796 -23.27 -12.24 26.95
N ILE A 797 -24.00 -11.72 25.94
CA ILE A 797 -24.70 -10.43 26.06
C ILE A 797 -25.72 -10.45 27.20
N LYS A 798 -26.43 -11.58 27.39
CA LYS A 798 -27.36 -11.77 28.51
C LYS A 798 -26.64 -11.72 29.85
N TYR A 799 -25.49 -12.38 29.98
CA TYR A 799 -24.68 -12.33 31.21
C TYR A 799 -24.13 -10.93 31.44
N ALA A 800 -23.59 -10.28 30.41
CA ALA A 800 -23.10 -8.91 30.47
C ALA A 800 -24.14 -7.95 31.05
N LYS A 801 -25.38 -7.97 30.54
CA LYS A 801 -26.49 -7.16 31.06
C LYS A 801 -26.87 -7.46 32.51
N LYS A 802 -26.79 -8.74 32.93
CA LYS A 802 -27.04 -9.11 34.33
C LYS A 802 -25.96 -8.58 35.24
N VAL A 803 -24.69 -8.70 34.82
CA VAL A 803 -23.57 -8.22 35.62
C VAL A 803 -23.56 -6.69 35.69
N GLU A 804 -23.85 -5.98 34.60
CA GLU A 804 -24.03 -4.52 34.61
C GLU A 804 -25.09 -4.06 35.64
N ARG A 805 -26.20 -4.80 35.76
CA ARG A 805 -27.23 -4.52 36.78
C ARG A 805 -26.72 -4.75 38.19
N LEU A 806 -25.92 -5.80 38.43
CA LEU A 806 -25.34 -6.08 39.75
C LEU A 806 -24.36 -4.98 40.17
N VAL A 807 -23.52 -4.50 39.25
CA VAL A 807 -22.62 -3.37 39.50
C VAL A 807 -23.39 -2.10 39.85
N LYS A 808 -24.46 -1.78 39.10
CA LYS A 808 -25.30 -0.59 39.38
C LYS A 808 -25.95 -0.59 40.76
N VAL A 809 -26.15 -1.76 41.37
CA VAL A 809 -26.73 -1.89 42.72
C VAL A 809 -25.69 -2.22 43.79
N GLY A 810 -24.39 -2.08 43.49
CA GLY A 810 -23.29 -2.30 44.44
C GLY A 810 -23.13 -3.76 44.87
N LYS A 811 -23.38 -4.73 43.97
CA LYS A 811 -23.28 -6.18 44.21
C LYS A 811 -22.18 -6.84 43.36
N ASP A 812 -21.14 -6.10 43.07
CA ASP A 812 -19.99 -6.45 42.24
C ASP A 812 -18.99 -7.42 42.87
N GLU A 813 -19.12 -7.73 44.17
CA GLU A 813 -18.30 -8.73 44.87
C GLU A 813 -19.06 -10.02 45.26
N THR A 814 -20.27 -10.23 44.74
CA THR A 814 -21.08 -11.40 45.10
C THR A 814 -20.66 -12.69 44.39
N ASP A 815 -20.86 -13.85 45.01
CA ASP A 815 -20.69 -15.17 44.34
C ASP A 815 -21.48 -15.26 43.02
N HIS A 816 -22.62 -14.59 42.97
CA HIS A 816 -23.45 -14.52 41.77
C HIS A 816 -22.76 -13.74 40.64
N PHE A 817 -22.11 -12.60 40.96
CA PHE A 817 -21.29 -11.83 40.03
C PHE A 817 -20.12 -12.68 39.51
N ASN A 818 -19.34 -13.29 40.41
CA ASN A 818 -18.16 -14.09 40.07
C ASN A 818 -18.52 -15.27 39.15
N ARG A 819 -19.61 -15.98 39.45
CA ARG A 819 -20.09 -17.09 38.62
C ARG A 819 -20.50 -16.64 37.21
N LEU A 820 -21.21 -15.52 37.10
CA LEU A 820 -21.64 -14.98 35.80
C LEU A 820 -20.46 -14.51 34.94
N SER A 821 -19.46 -13.87 35.57
CA SER A 821 -18.24 -13.41 34.92
C SER A 821 -17.40 -14.59 34.41
N GLN A 822 -17.17 -15.63 35.24
CA GLN A 822 -16.45 -16.84 34.83
C GLN A 822 -17.16 -17.59 33.68
N GLU A 823 -18.48 -17.72 33.74
CA GLU A 823 -19.26 -18.35 32.66
C GLU A 823 -19.19 -17.53 31.35
N ALA A 824 -19.24 -16.20 31.43
CA ALA A 824 -19.07 -15.33 30.27
C ALA A 824 -17.67 -15.47 29.65
N GLU A 825 -16.63 -15.59 30.47
CA GLU A 825 -15.25 -15.80 30.02
C GLU A 825 -15.07 -17.15 29.32
N LYS A 826 -15.61 -18.23 29.91
CA LYS A 826 -15.57 -19.58 29.33
C LYS A 826 -16.22 -19.63 27.94
N ILE A 827 -17.39 -18.99 27.80
CA ILE A 827 -18.07 -18.90 26.50
C ILE A 827 -17.28 -18.01 25.53
N GLY A 828 -16.69 -16.92 26.02
CA GLY A 828 -15.83 -16.04 25.23
C GLY A 828 -14.61 -16.76 24.66
N LYS A 829 -13.92 -17.59 25.46
CA LYS A 829 -12.81 -18.46 25.01
C LYS A 829 -13.26 -19.43 23.92
N LYS A 830 -14.46 -20.01 24.05
CA LYS A 830 -15.03 -20.90 23.02
C LYS A 830 -15.26 -20.20 21.68
N ILE A 831 -15.75 -18.95 21.68
CA ILE A 831 -15.91 -18.15 20.46
C ILE A 831 -14.54 -17.78 19.86
N ARG A 832 -13.54 -17.46 20.68
CA ARG A 832 -12.15 -17.21 20.21
C ARG A 832 -11.55 -18.44 19.53
N GLY A 833 -11.85 -19.64 20.03
CA GLY A 833 -11.44 -20.90 19.37
C GLY A 833 -12.04 -21.12 17.96
N LYS A 834 -12.94 -20.24 17.49
CA LYS A 834 -13.55 -20.29 16.15
C LYS A 834 -13.01 -19.20 15.21
N GLU A 835 -11.86 -18.61 15.51
CA GLU A 835 -11.24 -17.54 14.71
C GLU A 835 -11.08 -17.91 13.22
N GLN A 836 -10.75 -19.16 12.90
CA GLN A 836 -10.62 -19.60 11.51
C GLN A 836 -11.93 -19.47 10.73
N PHE A 837 -13.06 -19.84 11.34
CA PHE A 837 -14.39 -19.70 10.72
C PHE A 837 -14.81 -18.24 10.61
N LEU A 838 -14.59 -17.44 11.67
CA LEU A 838 -14.86 -15.99 11.64
C LEU A 838 -14.01 -15.27 10.59
N GLY A 839 -12.78 -15.75 10.34
CA GLY A 839 -11.89 -15.24 9.30
C GLY A 839 -12.42 -15.38 7.88
N ILE A 840 -13.37 -16.30 7.62
CA ILE A 840 -14.05 -16.41 6.32
C ILE A 840 -14.79 -15.10 5.98
N PHE A 841 -15.20 -14.36 7.00
CA PHE A 841 -16.05 -13.18 6.86
C PHE A 841 -15.32 -11.85 7.09
N SER A 842 -14.04 -11.87 7.48
CA SER A 842 -13.33 -10.66 7.92
C SER A 842 -13.42 -9.53 6.90
N GLU A 843 -13.27 -9.85 5.61
CA GLU A 843 -13.33 -8.89 4.50
C GLU A 843 -14.69 -8.19 4.38
N TYR A 844 -15.80 -8.94 4.52
CA TYR A 844 -17.17 -8.41 4.37
C TYR A 844 -17.77 -7.87 5.67
N ALA A 845 -17.17 -8.21 6.80
CA ALA A 845 -17.50 -7.72 8.13
C ALA A 845 -16.38 -6.81 8.63
N TYR A 846 -16.03 -5.76 7.88
CA TYR A 846 -14.88 -4.91 8.18
C TYR A 846 -14.89 -4.30 9.60
N GLY A 847 -16.08 -4.01 10.15
CA GLY A 847 -16.24 -3.60 11.55
C GLY A 847 -15.89 -4.70 12.57
N LEU A 848 -16.06 -5.98 12.21
CA LEU A 848 -15.60 -7.13 12.97
C LEU A 848 -14.07 -7.24 12.89
N GLU A 849 -13.50 -7.10 11.69
CA GLU A 849 -12.04 -7.15 11.47
C GLU A 849 -11.32 -6.02 12.23
N LEU A 850 -11.86 -4.79 12.22
CA LEU A 850 -11.35 -3.68 13.04
C LEU A 850 -11.40 -3.98 14.54
N VAL A 851 -12.45 -4.65 15.03
CA VAL A 851 -12.56 -5.03 16.45
C VAL A 851 -11.62 -6.20 16.78
N MET A 852 -11.48 -7.19 15.89
CA MET A 852 -10.54 -8.31 16.04
C MET A 852 -9.08 -7.87 16.00
N SER A 853 -8.75 -6.92 15.11
CA SER A 853 -7.40 -6.36 14.95
C SER A 853 -7.04 -5.35 16.04
N SER A 854 -8.01 -4.55 16.51
CA SER A 854 -7.80 -3.64 17.65
C SER A 854 -7.73 -4.33 19.00
N GLN A 855 -8.29 -5.55 19.14
CA GLN A 855 -8.28 -6.33 20.38
C GLN A 855 -7.16 -7.38 20.46
N LYS A 856 -6.16 -7.32 19.58
CA LYS A 856 -4.86 -7.99 19.83
C LYS A 856 -3.91 -7.17 20.70
N ILE A 857 -4.33 -5.98 21.14
CA ILE A 857 -3.54 -5.10 22.01
C ILE A 857 -4.19 -5.13 23.39
N ILE A 858 -3.46 -5.71 24.34
CA ILE A 858 -3.83 -6.01 25.73
C ILE A 858 -4.77 -7.21 25.82
N GLU A 859 -4.22 -8.33 26.30
CA GLU A 859 -5.00 -9.38 26.89
C GLU A 859 -5.84 -8.70 27.97
N ILE A 860 -7.15 -8.52 27.73
CA ILE A 860 -8.09 -8.06 28.76
C ILE A 860 -7.93 -8.94 30.03
N ASP A 861 -7.43 -10.15 29.83
CA ASP A 861 -7.12 -11.15 30.84
C ASP A 861 -5.91 -10.75 31.74
N ASP A 862 -5.01 -9.86 31.30
CA ASP A 862 -3.84 -9.30 32.04
C ASP A 862 -4.15 -8.05 32.89
N ILE A 863 -5.42 -7.63 32.94
CA ILE A 863 -5.81 -6.49 33.77
C ILE A 863 -6.00 -6.97 35.20
N ASP A 864 -5.08 -6.58 36.08
CA ASP A 864 -5.08 -6.93 37.51
C ASP A 864 -6.33 -6.42 38.23
N ASP A 865 -6.85 -5.24 37.86
CA ASP A 865 -8.08 -4.69 38.42
C ASP A 865 -9.32 -5.42 37.87
N PRO A 866 -10.04 -6.20 38.69
CA PRO A 866 -11.22 -6.94 38.25
C PRO A 866 -12.32 -6.03 37.71
N ALA A 867 -12.45 -4.79 38.22
CA ALA A 867 -13.48 -3.84 37.81
C ALA A 867 -13.18 -3.21 36.44
N GLU A 868 -11.95 -2.77 36.19
CA GLU A 868 -11.51 -2.29 34.88
C GLU A 868 -11.53 -3.41 33.83
N ARG A 869 -11.05 -4.61 34.19
CA ARG A 869 -11.13 -5.80 33.34
C ARG A 869 -12.57 -6.07 32.93
N PHE A 870 -13.47 -6.07 33.90
CA PHE A 870 -14.89 -6.27 33.70
C PHE A 870 -15.49 -5.20 32.78
N LYS A 871 -15.20 -3.91 32.99
CA LYS A 871 -15.69 -2.80 32.16
C LYS A 871 -15.27 -2.96 30.69
N LYS A 872 -14.03 -3.40 30.43
CA LYS A 872 -13.54 -3.69 29.07
C LYS A 872 -14.17 -4.96 28.48
N GLN A 873 -14.41 -6.01 29.28
CA GLN A 873 -15.17 -7.19 28.86
C GLN A 873 -16.62 -6.86 28.50
N MET A 874 -17.26 -5.92 29.21
CA MET A 874 -18.62 -5.43 28.90
C MET A 874 -18.67 -4.64 27.61
N LYS A 875 -17.71 -3.72 27.40
CA LYS A 875 -17.60 -2.99 26.13
C LYS A 875 -17.37 -3.95 24.96
N ARG A 876 -16.55 -4.99 25.14
CA ARG A 876 -16.40 -6.07 24.18
C ARG A 876 -17.72 -6.80 23.95
N ALA A 877 -18.45 -7.14 25.01
CA ALA A 877 -19.70 -7.87 24.85
C ALA A 877 -20.76 -7.08 24.06
N ASP A 878 -20.85 -5.78 24.31
CA ASP A 878 -21.80 -4.90 23.64
C ASP A 878 -21.44 -4.62 22.18
N THR A 879 -20.15 -4.40 21.87
CA THR A 879 -19.71 -4.05 20.50
C THR A 879 -19.35 -5.28 19.66
N TYR A 880 -18.54 -6.20 20.17
CA TYR A 880 -17.99 -7.33 19.42
C TYR A 880 -19.03 -8.44 19.18
N TYR A 881 -19.61 -8.99 20.26
CA TYR A 881 -20.54 -10.11 20.11
C TYR A 881 -21.85 -9.68 19.43
N SER A 882 -22.35 -8.47 19.71
CA SER A 882 -23.50 -7.92 18.97
C SER A 882 -23.20 -7.77 17.49
N GLY A 883 -21.98 -7.32 17.13
CA GLY A 883 -21.51 -7.23 15.74
C GLY A 883 -21.46 -8.59 15.05
N ILE A 884 -20.86 -9.61 15.69
CA ILE A 884 -20.82 -10.98 15.18
C ILE A 884 -22.24 -11.52 14.95
N ILE A 885 -23.13 -11.37 15.93
CA ILE A 885 -24.50 -11.92 15.85
C ILE A 885 -25.29 -11.23 14.73
N LYS A 886 -25.17 -9.91 14.62
CA LYS A 886 -25.82 -9.13 13.55
C LYS A 886 -25.41 -9.63 12.18
N PHE A 887 -24.15 -10.05 12.03
CA PHE A 887 -23.59 -10.56 10.79
C PHE A 887 -23.93 -12.04 10.53
N LEU A 888 -23.75 -12.92 11.52
CA LEU A 888 -23.92 -14.36 11.35
C LEU A 888 -25.38 -14.79 11.21
N LYS A 889 -26.35 -14.07 11.78
CA LYS A 889 -27.77 -14.45 11.70
C LYS A 889 -28.29 -14.50 10.25
N PRO A 890 -28.11 -13.47 9.41
CA PRO A 890 -28.52 -13.55 8.03
C PRO A 890 -27.68 -14.54 7.21
N PHE A 891 -26.39 -14.68 7.51
CA PHE A 891 -25.54 -15.69 6.89
C PHE A 891 -26.08 -17.12 7.14
N GLU A 892 -26.41 -17.45 8.39
CA GLU A 892 -26.96 -18.75 8.79
C GLU A 892 -28.24 -19.08 8.02
N LYS A 893 -29.12 -18.08 7.86
CA LYS A 893 -30.34 -18.19 7.06
C LYS A 893 -30.06 -18.36 5.57
N GLY A 894 -29.11 -17.58 5.04
CA GLY A 894 -28.68 -17.65 3.64
C GLY A 894 -28.10 -19.00 3.27
N VAL A 895 -27.23 -19.56 4.12
CA VAL A 895 -26.67 -20.91 3.96
C VAL A 895 -27.77 -21.97 3.98
N LYS A 896 -28.74 -21.87 4.89
CA LYS A 896 -29.88 -22.79 4.91
C LYS A 896 -30.66 -22.76 3.60
N SER A 897 -31.03 -21.56 3.14
CA SER A 897 -31.75 -21.38 1.87
C SER A 897 -30.94 -21.88 0.67
N LEU A 898 -29.61 -21.71 0.69
CA LEU A 898 -28.73 -22.25 -0.33
C LEU A 898 -28.74 -23.77 -0.36
N MET A 899 -28.60 -24.43 0.80
CA MET A 899 -28.68 -25.90 0.88
C MET A 899 -30.00 -26.44 0.34
N ASP A 900 -31.13 -25.80 0.69
CA ASP A 900 -32.46 -26.20 0.20
C ASP A 900 -32.56 -26.10 -1.33
N ARG A 901 -32.00 -25.03 -1.93
CA ARG A 901 -31.98 -24.83 -3.39
C ARG A 901 -31.06 -25.82 -4.11
N ILE A 902 -29.88 -26.10 -3.56
CA ILE A 902 -28.96 -27.11 -4.13
C ILE A 902 -29.60 -28.50 -4.08
N LYS A 903 -30.24 -28.85 -2.95
CA LYS A 903 -30.96 -30.12 -2.83
C LYS A 903 -32.07 -30.23 -3.87
N LYS A 904 -32.90 -29.18 -4.02
CA LYS A 904 -33.97 -29.15 -5.01
C LYS A 904 -33.44 -29.26 -6.45
N ARG A 905 -32.30 -28.63 -6.76
CA ARG A 905 -31.63 -28.77 -8.05
C ARG A 905 -31.24 -30.24 -8.33
N ASN A 906 -30.58 -30.91 -7.38
CA ASN A 906 -30.19 -32.32 -7.54
C ASN A 906 -31.40 -33.25 -7.70
N GLU A 907 -32.48 -32.99 -6.96
CA GLU A 907 -33.74 -33.71 -7.12
C GLU A 907 -34.28 -33.57 -8.55
N LEU A 908 -34.26 -32.35 -9.12
CA LEU A 908 -34.72 -32.08 -10.48
C LEU A 908 -33.81 -32.69 -11.57
N GLU A 909 -32.49 -32.68 -11.37
CA GLU A 909 -31.53 -33.30 -12.30
C GLU A 909 -31.64 -34.83 -12.32
N ALA A 910 -31.98 -35.45 -11.18
CA ALA A 910 -32.17 -36.90 -11.08
C ALA A 910 -33.51 -37.39 -11.67
N MET A 911 -34.47 -36.49 -11.89
CA MET A 911 -35.77 -36.86 -12.48
C MET A 911 -35.64 -37.08 -13.99
N GLN A 912 -36.13 -38.22 -14.48
CA GLN A 912 -36.32 -38.42 -15.92
C GLN A 912 -37.69 -37.88 -16.35
N PRO A 913 -37.75 -36.95 -17.32
CA PRO A 913 -39.01 -36.45 -17.86
C PRO A 913 -39.67 -37.52 -18.77
N VAL A 914 -40.44 -38.42 -18.16
CA VAL A 914 -41.07 -39.56 -18.85
C VAL A 914 -42.39 -39.20 -19.54
N ASP A 915 -43.04 -38.12 -19.12
CA ASP A 915 -44.32 -37.67 -19.70
C ASP A 915 -44.42 -36.12 -19.73
N LEU A 916 -45.46 -35.62 -20.40
CA LEU A 916 -45.71 -34.19 -20.55
C LEU A 916 -45.83 -33.46 -19.20
N LYS A 917 -46.51 -34.09 -18.22
CA LYS A 917 -46.74 -33.49 -16.91
C LYS A 917 -45.43 -33.33 -16.12
N SER A 918 -44.61 -34.37 -16.10
CA SER A 918 -43.28 -34.35 -15.48
C SER A 918 -42.35 -33.35 -16.15
N LYS A 919 -42.35 -33.21 -17.48
CA LYS A 919 -41.61 -32.13 -18.17
C LYS A 919 -41.99 -30.74 -17.65
N ILE A 920 -43.30 -30.46 -17.56
CA ILE A 920 -43.81 -29.15 -17.09
C ILE A 920 -43.49 -28.94 -15.59
N ASP A 921 -43.68 -29.95 -14.75
CA ASP A 921 -43.39 -29.86 -13.31
C ASP A 921 -41.89 -29.69 -13.03
N ILE A 922 -41.00 -30.32 -13.81
CA ILE A 922 -39.55 -30.10 -13.74
C ILE A 922 -39.21 -28.65 -14.15
N ALA A 923 -39.81 -28.13 -15.22
CA ALA A 923 -39.60 -26.75 -15.64
C ALA A 923 -40.08 -25.74 -14.58
N LYS A 924 -41.21 -26.00 -13.93
CA LYS A 924 -41.71 -25.20 -12.79
C LYS A 924 -40.75 -25.27 -11.60
N GLY A 925 -40.22 -26.46 -11.29
CA GLY A 925 -39.19 -26.63 -10.27
C GLY A 925 -37.92 -25.81 -10.57
N TYR A 926 -37.40 -25.85 -11.79
CA TYR A 926 -36.25 -25.02 -12.20
C TYR A 926 -36.56 -23.52 -12.09
N LYS A 927 -37.78 -23.11 -12.44
CA LYS A 927 -38.24 -21.72 -12.27
C LYS A 927 -38.28 -21.30 -10.80
N GLU A 928 -38.71 -22.17 -9.88
CA GLU A 928 -38.72 -21.88 -8.43
C GLU A 928 -37.32 -21.62 -7.87
N ILE A 929 -36.30 -22.33 -8.37
CA ILE A 929 -34.90 -22.16 -7.96
C ILE A 929 -34.12 -21.16 -8.85
N SER A 930 -34.81 -20.40 -9.71
CA SER A 930 -34.25 -19.35 -10.60
C SER A 930 -33.32 -19.84 -11.72
N TYR A 931 -33.43 -21.11 -12.13
CA TYR A 931 -32.75 -21.67 -13.31
C TYR A 931 -33.59 -21.45 -14.57
N PHE A 932 -33.82 -20.17 -14.93
CA PHE A 932 -34.76 -19.82 -16.00
C PHE A 932 -34.36 -20.39 -17.37
N HIS A 933 -33.08 -20.41 -17.72
CA HIS A 933 -32.58 -21.00 -18.97
C HIS A 933 -32.95 -22.49 -19.13
N ARG A 934 -32.79 -23.31 -18.08
CA ARG A 934 -33.19 -24.74 -18.13
C ARG A 934 -34.70 -24.90 -18.22
N ALA A 935 -35.45 -24.08 -17.47
CA ALA A 935 -36.91 -24.09 -17.52
C ALA A 935 -37.43 -23.71 -18.92
N ILE A 936 -36.83 -22.70 -19.57
CA ILE A 936 -37.16 -22.29 -20.94
C ILE A 936 -36.85 -23.43 -21.92
N SER A 937 -35.65 -24.03 -21.85
CA SER A 937 -35.26 -25.13 -22.75
C SER A 937 -36.24 -26.30 -22.73
N ILE A 938 -36.64 -26.74 -21.53
CA ILE A 938 -37.61 -27.85 -21.36
C ILE A 938 -38.98 -27.45 -21.92
N LEU A 939 -39.44 -26.23 -21.68
CA LEU A 939 -40.73 -25.76 -22.18
C LEU A 939 -40.73 -25.53 -23.70
N GLU A 940 -39.61 -25.11 -24.29
CA GLU A 940 -39.46 -25.01 -25.75
C GLU A 940 -39.57 -26.41 -26.40
N GLU A 941 -38.98 -27.44 -25.80
CA GLU A 941 -39.15 -28.83 -26.26
C GLU A 941 -40.60 -29.32 -26.12
N VAL A 942 -41.25 -29.02 -24.99
CA VAL A 942 -42.66 -29.35 -24.77
C VAL A 942 -43.55 -28.68 -25.82
N ILE A 943 -43.30 -27.41 -26.17
CA ILE A 943 -44.10 -26.68 -27.17
C ILE A 943 -43.82 -27.18 -28.59
N LYS A 944 -42.62 -27.68 -28.90
CA LYS A 944 -42.35 -28.33 -30.18
C LYS A 944 -43.16 -29.62 -30.35
N GLU A 945 -43.28 -30.42 -29.29
CA GLU A 945 -44.06 -31.67 -29.29
C GLU A 945 -45.58 -31.41 -29.17
N PHE A 946 -45.98 -30.44 -28.35
CA PHE A 946 -47.37 -30.12 -28.00
C PHE A 946 -47.66 -28.61 -28.14
N PRO A 947 -47.83 -28.09 -29.37
CA PRO A 947 -47.92 -26.65 -29.64
C PRO A 947 -49.09 -25.92 -28.98
N GLU A 948 -50.16 -26.63 -28.64
CA GLU A 948 -51.39 -26.09 -28.04
C GLU A 948 -51.48 -26.34 -26.52
N ASN A 949 -50.41 -26.81 -25.86
CA ASN A 949 -50.45 -26.99 -24.41
C ASN A 949 -50.48 -25.63 -23.68
N ILE A 950 -51.63 -25.28 -23.11
CA ILE A 950 -51.85 -23.96 -22.51
C ILE A 950 -50.98 -23.68 -21.27
N GLU A 951 -50.69 -24.68 -20.44
CA GLU A 951 -49.86 -24.53 -19.24
C GLU A 951 -48.40 -24.24 -19.63
N ALA A 952 -47.87 -24.98 -20.62
CA ALA A 952 -46.54 -24.76 -21.15
C ALA A 952 -46.42 -23.40 -21.85
N LEU A 953 -47.41 -23.00 -22.67
CA LEU A 953 -47.43 -21.68 -23.32
C LEU A 953 -47.42 -20.55 -22.27
N TYR A 954 -48.22 -20.67 -21.22
CA TYR A 954 -48.26 -19.68 -20.14
C TYR A 954 -46.93 -19.59 -19.40
N HIS A 955 -46.35 -20.72 -18.99
CA HIS A 955 -45.09 -20.72 -18.24
C HIS A 955 -43.91 -20.26 -19.10
N LEU A 956 -43.91 -20.57 -20.40
CA LEU A 956 -42.91 -20.09 -21.33
C LEU A 956 -43.01 -18.57 -21.52
N GLY A 957 -44.23 -18.05 -21.73
CA GLY A 957 -44.49 -16.61 -21.79
C GLY A 957 -44.07 -15.87 -20.52
N ASP A 958 -44.36 -16.43 -19.34
CA ASP A 958 -43.94 -15.82 -18.05
C ASP A 958 -42.43 -15.81 -17.89
N LEU A 959 -41.73 -16.87 -18.30
CA LEU A 959 -40.26 -16.91 -18.26
C LEU A 959 -39.65 -15.90 -19.24
N TYR A 960 -40.14 -15.82 -20.48
CA TYR A 960 -39.71 -14.81 -21.45
C TYR A 960 -39.93 -13.38 -20.92
N LEU A 961 -41.07 -13.12 -20.27
CA LEU A 961 -41.31 -11.81 -19.65
C LEU A 961 -40.35 -11.52 -18.48
N LYS A 962 -39.99 -12.55 -17.68
CA LYS A 962 -39.01 -12.45 -16.59
C LYS A 962 -37.59 -12.17 -17.08
N ILE A 963 -37.18 -12.73 -18.21
CA ILE A 963 -35.87 -12.48 -18.83
C ILE A 963 -35.83 -11.19 -19.67
N HIS A 964 -36.88 -10.37 -19.63
CA HIS A 964 -37.03 -9.09 -20.36
C HIS A 964 -37.18 -9.22 -21.88
N HIS A 965 -37.83 -10.30 -22.34
CA HIS A 965 -38.22 -10.54 -23.74
C HIS A 965 -39.73 -10.39 -23.91
N PRO A 966 -40.28 -9.16 -23.89
CA PRO A 966 -41.71 -8.93 -23.94
C PRO A 966 -42.34 -9.35 -25.28
N MET A 967 -41.59 -9.34 -26.39
CA MET A 967 -42.11 -9.69 -27.72
C MET A 967 -42.34 -11.20 -27.86
N GLU A 968 -41.36 -12.00 -27.44
CA GLU A 968 -41.46 -13.45 -27.40
C GLU A 968 -42.53 -13.87 -26.38
N ALA A 969 -42.56 -13.23 -25.20
CA ALA A 969 -43.60 -13.47 -24.20
C ALA A 969 -45.01 -13.19 -24.76
N LEU A 970 -45.17 -12.09 -25.49
CA LEU A 970 -46.43 -11.71 -26.12
C LEU A 970 -46.94 -12.77 -27.10
N GLU A 971 -46.04 -13.38 -27.88
CA GLU A 971 -46.39 -14.47 -28.80
C GLU A 971 -47.03 -15.65 -28.06
N TYR A 972 -46.37 -16.14 -27.00
CA TYR A 972 -46.85 -17.28 -26.22
C TYR A 972 -48.14 -16.95 -25.46
N PHE A 973 -48.25 -15.75 -24.88
CA PHE A 973 -49.49 -15.34 -24.19
C PHE A 973 -50.67 -15.19 -25.15
N ARG A 974 -50.47 -14.72 -26.39
CA ARG A 974 -51.52 -14.67 -27.42
C ARG A 974 -51.98 -16.07 -27.80
N LYS A 975 -51.05 -17.01 -28.01
CA LYS A 975 -51.37 -18.42 -28.26
C LYS A 975 -52.19 -19.02 -27.09
N ALA A 976 -51.77 -18.79 -25.85
CA ALA A 976 -52.50 -19.25 -24.67
C ALA A 976 -53.90 -18.62 -24.53
N SER A 977 -54.03 -17.30 -24.76
CA SER A 977 -55.30 -16.57 -24.68
C SER A 977 -56.30 -17.01 -25.77
N LYS A 978 -55.82 -17.37 -26.97
CA LYS A 978 -56.67 -17.94 -28.03
C LYS A 978 -57.32 -19.27 -27.61
N ILE A 979 -56.61 -20.08 -26.82
CA ILE A 979 -57.11 -21.38 -26.33
C ILE A 979 -58.05 -21.17 -25.13
N SER A 980 -57.66 -20.33 -24.16
CA SER A 980 -58.52 -19.96 -23.03
C SER A 980 -58.27 -18.51 -22.59
N PRO A 981 -59.17 -17.57 -22.93
CA PRO A 981 -58.99 -16.14 -22.69
C PRO A 981 -58.89 -15.73 -21.21
N LYS A 982 -59.32 -16.59 -20.28
CA LYS A 982 -59.30 -16.35 -18.82
C LYS A 982 -58.22 -17.15 -18.08
N TYR A 983 -57.45 -17.99 -18.77
CA TYR A 983 -56.42 -18.80 -18.12
C TYR A 983 -55.36 -17.91 -17.46
N MET A 984 -55.24 -17.99 -16.13
CA MET A 984 -54.20 -17.33 -15.33
C MET A 984 -54.00 -15.83 -15.63
N ASN A 985 -55.05 -15.14 -16.07
CA ASN A 985 -55.04 -13.70 -16.37
C ASN A 985 -54.06 -13.27 -17.50
N THR A 986 -53.90 -14.09 -18.55
CA THR A 986 -53.04 -13.82 -19.73
C THR A 986 -53.25 -12.44 -20.37
N ASN A 987 -54.47 -11.89 -20.37
CA ASN A 987 -54.74 -10.56 -20.92
C ASN A 987 -53.99 -9.42 -20.20
N LYS A 988 -53.80 -9.53 -18.88
CA LYS A 988 -52.98 -8.56 -18.12
C LYS A 988 -51.52 -8.62 -18.55
N LEU A 989 -51.00 -9.83 -18.78
CA LEU A 989 -49.61 -10.05 -19.20
C LEU A 989 -49.39 -9.59 -20.64
N ILE A 990 -50.35 -9.79 -21.55
CA ILE A 990 -50.35 -9.24 -22.91
C ILE A 990 -50.24 -7.71 -22.88
N ARG A 991 -51.05 -7.03 -22.05
CA ARG A 991 -50.99 -5.58 -21.87
C ARG A 991 -49.60 -5.14 -21.38
N GLN A 992 -49.06 -5.82 -20.38
CA GLN A 992 -47.73 -5.54 -19.85
C GLN A 992 -46.63 -5.71 -20.91
N CYS A 993 -46.72 -6.74 -21.77
CA CYS A 993 -45.79 -6.95 -22.87
C CYS A 993 -45.87 -5.80 -23.90
N ASN A 994 -47.08 -5.37 -24.26
CA ASN A 994 -47.27 -4.24 -25.18
C ASN A 994 -46.67 -2.94 -24.61
N GLU A 995 -46.97 -2.60 -23.35
CA GLU A 995 -46.44 -1.39 -22.68
C GLU A 995 -44.89 -1.39 -22.65
N LYS A 996 -44.27 -2.53 -22.36
CA LYS A 996 -42.81 -2.67 -22.39
C LYS A 996 -42.23 -2.52 -23.80
N SER A 997 -42.91 -3.09 -24.80
CA SER A 997 -42.46 -3.07 -26.20
C SER A 997 -42.57 -1.67 -26.82
N GLU A 998 -43.65 -0.94 -26.50
CA GLU A 998 -43.84 0.46 -26.91
C GLU A 998 -42.73 1.36 -26.35
N ARG A 999 -42.45 1.25 -25.05
CA ARG A 999 -41.36 1.99 -24.39
C ARG A 999 -39.98 1.69 -24.99
N TRP A 1000 -39.74 0.45 -25.42
CA TRP A 1000 -38.51 0.09 -26.13
C TRP A 1000 -38.42 0.76 -27.50
N ASN A 1001 -39.50 0.73 -28.27
CA ASN A 1001 -39.56 1.36 -29.58
C ASN A 1001 -39.38 2.88 -29.53
N GLU A 1002 -39.91 3.56 -28.51
CA GLU A 1002 -39.66 4.98 -28.26
C GLU A 1002 -38.17 5.28 -28.08
N LYS A 1003 -37.47 4.50 -27.24
CA LYS A 1003 -36.02 4.68 -27.02
C LYS A 1003 -35.20 4.50 -28.30
N VAL A 1004 -35.56 3.51 -29.13
CA VAL A 1004 -34.90 3.29 -30.42
C VAL A 1004 -35.13 4.47 -31.36
N LYS A 1005 -36.33 5.05 -31.38
CA LYS A 1005 -36.62 6.24 -32.21
C LYS A 1005 -35.83 7.46 -31.75
N ASP A 1006 -35.83 7.77 -30.46
CA ASP A 1006 -35.09 8.91 -29.90
C ASP A 1006 -33.59 8.84 -30.22
N SER A 1007 -33.03 7.62 -30.23
CA SER A 1007 -31.60 7.40 -30.50
C SER A 1007 -31.16 7.66 -31.96
N ARG A 1008 -32.09 7.62 -32.93
CA ARG A 1008 -31.79 7.78 -34.37
C ARG A 1008 -31.84 9.22 -34.88
N LEU A 1009 -32.20 10.20 -34.05
CA LEU A 1009 -32.55 11.55 -34.52
C LEU A 1009 -31.35 12.49 -34.85
N GLU A 1010 -30.10 12.02 -34.83
CA GLU A 1010 -28.93 12.86 -35.14
C GLU A 1010 -27.90 12.20 -36.08
N GLU A 1011 -28.32 11.54 -37.16
CA GLU A 1011 -27.42 11.31 -38.31
C GLU A 1011 -27.26 12.63 -39.08
N LYS A 1012 -26.36 13.51 -38.61
CA LYS A 1012 -25.76 14.50 -39.52
C LYS A 1012 -24.65 13.77 -40.29
N GLU A 1013 -24.92 13.43 -41.55
CA GLU A 1013 -23.83 13.15 -42.49
C GLU A 1013 -22.95 14.41 -42.57
N THR A 1014 -21.89 14.42 -41.77
CA THR A 1014 -20.80 15.38 -41.92
C THR A 1014 -20.04 14.98 -43.16
N ASN A 1015 -19.87 15.88 -44.13
CA ASN A 1015 -19.13 15.54 -45.34
C ASN A 1015 -17.66 15.22 -44.99
N GLU A 1016 -16.95 14.54 -45.88
CA GLU A 1016 -15.58 14.07 -45.60
C GLU A 1016 -14.60 15.21 -45.29
N THR A 1017 -14.77 16.39 -45.90
CA THR A 1017 -13.91 17.55 -45.68
C THR A 1017 -14.12 18.19 -44.29
N GLU A 1018 -15.37 18.38 -43.87
CA GLU A 1018 -15.72 18.91 -42.54
C GLU A 1018 -15.21 17.97 -41.43
N ARG A 1019 -15.30 16.67 -41.67
CA ARG A 1019 -14.81 15.63 -40.76
C ARG A 1019 -13.29 15.67 -40.62
N LEU A 1020 -12.54 15.72 -41.73
CA LEU A 1020 -11.07 15.79 -41.69
C LEU A 1020 -10.59 17.06 -40.99
N PHE A 1021 -11.29 18.18 -41.17
CA PHE A 1021 -11.00 19.42 -40.46
C PHE A 1021 -11.25 19.29 -38.95
N TYR A 1022 -12.36 18.68 -38.54
CA TYR A 1022 -12.63 18.38 -37.13
C TYR A 1022 -11.57 17.46 -36.51
N GLU A 1023 -11.17 16.40 -37.20
CA GLU A 1023 -10.12 15.48 -36.74
C GLU A 1023 -8.77 16.19 -36.59
N ALA A 1024 -8.41 17.05 -37.55
CA ALA A 1024 -7.21 17.89 -37.45
C ALA A 1024 -7.26 18.80 -36.21
N ASP A 1025 -8.37 19.49 -36.00
CA ASP A 1025 -8.54 20.39 -34.85
C ASP A 1025 -8.50 19.65 -33.50
N PHE A 1026 -9.09 18.46 -33.44
CA PHE A 1026 -8.96 17.57 -32.28
C PHE A 1026 -7.49 17.22 -32.00
N TYR A 1027 -6.73 16.82 -33.02
CA TYR A 1027 -5.33 16.45 -32.85
C TYR A 1027 -4.43 17.63 -32.48
N LEU A 1028 -4.70 18.82 -32.99
CA LEU A 1028 -4.02 20.06 -32.55
C LEU A 1028 -4.22 20.27 -31.05
N LYS A 1029 -5.47 20.26 -30.59
CA LYS A 1029 -5.81 20.45 -29.16
C LYS A 1029 -5.25 19.35 -28.26
N ALA A 1030 -5.17 18.13 -28.78
CA ALA A 1030 -4.57 16.98 -28.08
C ALA A 1030 -3.03 16.95 -28.14
N ASN A 1031 -2.38 17.98 -28.70
CA ASN A 1031 -0.92 18.06 -28.90
C ASN A 1031 -0.35 16.88 -29.72
N SER A 1032 -1.06 16.44 -30.76
CA SER A 1032 -0.64 15.37 -31.68
C SER A 1032 -0.34 15.92 -33.08
N ASN A 1033 0.67 16.79 -33.16
CA ASN A 1033 1.02 17.58 -34.35
C ASN A 1033 1.17 16.75 -35.63
N LYS A 1034 1.84 15.59 -35.56
CA LYS A 1034 2.02 14.69 -36.72
C LYS A 1034 0.70 14.17 -37.30
N ARG A 1035 -0.27 13.86 -36.44
CA ARG A 1035 -1.59 13.39 -36.88
C ARG A 1035 -2.42 14.54 -37.42
N ALA A 1036 -2.41 15.68 -36.74
CA ALA A 1036 -3.04 16.90 -37.24
C ALA A 1036 -2.53 17.25 -38.65
N ALA A 1037 -1.21 17.27 -38.86
CA ALA A 1037 -0.60 17.52 -40.16
C ALA A 1037 -1.05 16.52 -41.23
N SER A 1038 -1.10 15.23 -40.90
CA SER A 1038 -1.60 14.19 -41.81
C SER A 1038 -3.07 14.42 -42.23
N LYS A 1039 -3.93 14.83 -41.29
CA LYS A 1039 -5.34 15.13 -41.56
C LYS A 1039 -5.50 16.38 -42.41
N LEU A 1040 -4.78 17.44 -42.11
CA LEU A 1040 -4.74 18.67 -42.91
C LEU A 1040 -4.22 18.38 -44.32
N GLN A 1041 -3.19 17.54 -44.47
CA GLN A 1041 -2.67 17.19 -45.79
C GLN A 1041 -3.67 16.38 -46.61
N LYS A 1042 -4.39 15.43 -45.99
CA LYS A 1042 -5.49 14.70 -46.65
C LYS A 1042 -6.61 15.65 -47.04
N LEU A 1043 -7.00 16.58 -46.16
CA LEU A 1043 -8.02 17.60 -46.44
C LEU A 1043 -7.62 18.45 -47.64
N ILE A 1044 -6.38 18.97 -47.67
CA ILE A 1044 -5.84 19.76 -48.79
C ILE A 1044 -5.85 18.97 -50.10
N ASN A 1045 -5.65 17.65 -50.06
CA ASN A 1045 -5.68 16.84 -51.28
C ASN A 1045 -7.11 16.64 -51.81
N ILE A 1046 -8.13 16.67 -50.93
CA ILE A 1046 -9.55 16.53 -51.29
C ILE A 1046 -10.14 17.89 -51.67
N ASP A 1047 -9.81 18.94 -50.91
CA ASP A 1047 -10.19 20.33 -51.12
C ASP A 1047 -8.92 21.23 -51.14
N PRO A 1048 -8.28 21.37 -52.31
CA PRO A 1048 -7.09 22.19 -52.47
C PRO A 1048 -7.32 23.69 -52.29
N THR A 1049 -8.58 24.13 -52.16
CA THR A 1049 -8.95 25.54 -51.99
C THR A 1049 -9.15 25.97 -50.53
N ASN A 1050 -8.99 25.03 -49.59
CA ASN A 1050 -9.24 25.26 -48.18
C ASN A 1050 -8.10 26.03 -47.49
N LEU A 1051 -8.20 27.37 -47.45
CA LEU A 1051 -7.18 28.24 -46.85
C LEU A 1051 -6.88 27.89 -45.39
N ASP A 1052 -7.92 27.67 -44.57
CA ASP A 1052 -7.78 27.35 -43.15
C ASP A 1052 -6.93 26.10 -42.91
N ALA A 1053 -7.05 25.09 -43.79
CA ALA A 1053 -6.26 23.87 -43.71
C ALA A 1053 -4.76 24.13 -43.96
N TYR A 1054 -4.42 24.98 -44.93
CA TYR A 1054 -3.04 25.40 -45.19
C TYR A 1054 -2.48 26.18 -44.00
N LEU A 1055 -3.22 27.18 -43.51
CA LEU A 1055 -2.76 28.04 -42.41
C LEU A 1055 -2.50 27.24 -41.13
N LYS A 1056 -3.40 26.32 -40.75
CA LYS A 1056 -3.19 25.42 -39.61
C LYS A 1056 -1.97 24.51 -39.80
N LEU A 1057 -1.67 24.07 -41.03
CA LEU A 1057 -0.50 23.24 -41.32
C LEU A 1057 0.81 24.03 -41.24
N VAL A 1058 0.81 25.29 -41.68
CA VAL A 1058 1.96 26.20 -41.51
C VAL A 1058 2.24 26.45 -40.04
N VAL A 1059 1.22 26.77 -39.24
CA VAL A 1059 1.39 27.02 -37.80
C VAL A 1059 2.05 25.82 -37.11
N LEU A 1060 1.64 24.59 -37.48
CA LEU A 1060 2.26 23.36 -36.96
C LEU A 1060 3.76 23.26 -37.28
N TYR A 1061 4.14 23.51 -38.53
CA TYR A 1061 5.55 23.47 -38.92
C TYR A 1061 6.36 24.63 -38.32
N GLU A 1062 5.75 25.80 -38.12
CA GLU A 1062 6.38 26.95 -37.47
C GLU A 1062 6.68 26.67 -35.99
N GLU A 1063 5.76 26.02 -35.27
CA GLU A 1063 5.97 25.57 -33.88
C GLU A 1063 7.09 24.52 -33.77
N ASP A 1064 7.21 23.64 -34.75
CA ASP A 1064 8.28 22.63 -34.83
C ASP A 1064 9.62 23.22 -35.32
N GLY A 1065 9.65 24.50 -35.74
CA GLY A 1065 10.83 25.19 -36.29
C GLY A 1065 11.21 24.76 -37.72
N ASP A 1066 10.31 24.08 -38.42
CA ASP A 1066 10.50 23.60 -39.79
C ASP A 1066 10.04 24.64 -40.83
N TYR A 1067 10.84 25.70 -40.97
CA TYR A 1067 10.54 26.81 -41.89
C TYR A 1067 10.54 26.39 -43.37
N GLU A 1068 11.28 25.33 -43.74
CA GLU A 1068 11.29 24.82 -45.12
C GLU A 1068 9.93 24.22 -45.50
N SER A 1069 9.34 23.43 -44.59
CA SER A 1069 7.99 22.89 -44.79
C SER A 1069 6.95 24.01 -44.83
N CYS A 1070 7.05 25.07 -44.01
CA CYS A 1070 6.17 26.23 -44.09
C CYS A 1070 6.15 26.88 -45.47
N ILE A 1071 7.34 27.13 -46.04
CA ILE A 1071 7.48 27.73 -47.38
C ILE A 1071 6.84 26.83 -48.43
N SER A 1072 7.10 25.53 -48.39
CA SER A 1072 6.52 24.57 -49.34
C SER A 1072 4.98 24.54 -49.28
N VAL A 1073 4.41 24.62 -48.08
CA VAL A 1073 2.95 24.67 -47.88
C VAL A 1073 2.37 25.96 -48.46
N PHE A 1074 3.01 27.11 -48.26
CA PHE A 1074 2.57 28.38 -48.85
C PHE A 1074 2.69 28.42 -50.37
N GLU A 1075 3.76 27.88 -50.95
CA GLU A 1075 3.90 27.73 -52.40
C GLU A 1075 2.77 26.89 -52.99
N LYS A 1076 2.43 25.78 -52.32
CA LYS A 1076 1.29 24.95 -52.70
C LYS A 1076 -0.04 25.68 -52.55
N ALA A 1077 -0.22 26.49 -51.51
CA ALA A 1077 -1.42 27.30 -51.31
C ALA A 1077 -1.60 28.34 -52.45
N MET A 1078 -0.54 29.09 -52.79
CA MET A 1078 -0.56 30.07 -53.89
C MET A 1078 -0.88 29.43 -55.25
N GLY A 1079 -0.46 28.17 -55.47
CA GLY A 1079 -0.77 27.44 -56.69
C GLY A 1079 -2.23 26.99 -56.81
N ASN A 1080 -2.95 26.86 -55.69
CA ASN A 1080 -4.33 26.31 -55.66
C ASN A 1080 -5.40 27.35 -55.27
N ILE A 1081 -5.04 28.42 -54.57
CA ILE A 1081 -5.94 29.48 -54.11
C ILE A 1081 -5.56 30.77 -54.84
N THR A 1082 -6.34 31.14 -55.85
CA THR A 1082 -6.17 32.39 -56.60
C THR A 1082 -6.94 33.53 -55.93
N ASP A 1083 -6.41 34.75 -55.99
CA ASP A 1083 -7.08 35.99 -55.56
C ASP A 1083 -7.55 36.05 -54.10
N SER A 1084 -6.76 35.51 -53.15
CA SER A 1084 -7.04 35.60 -51.72
C SER A 1084 -6.15 36.64 -51.03
N ALA A 1085 -6.74 37.78 -50.65
CA ALA A 1085 -6.05 38.80 -49.84
C ALA A 1085 -5.55 38.21 -48.50
N ASP A 1086 -6.34 37.33 -47.89
CA ASP A 1086 -6.01 36.66 -46.62
C ASP A 1086 -4.79 35.75 -46.75
N LEU A 1087 -4.67 34.96 -47.83
CA LEU A 1087 -3.49 34.11 -48.04
C LEU A 1087 -2.21 34.95 -48.16
N TYR A 1088 -2.23 36.00 -48.98
CA TYR A 1088 -1.07 36.87 -49.15
C TYR A 1088 -0.72 37.65 -47.87
N LYS A 1089 -1.73 38.05 -47.09
CA LYS A 1089 -1.54 38.63 -45.75
C LYS A 1089 -0.78 37.65 -44.84
N GLU A 1090 -1.20 36.40 -44.78
CA GLU A 1090 -0.55 35.40 -43.90
C GLU A 1090 0.89 35.06 -44.33
N ILE A 1091 1.16 34.96 -45.63
CA ILE A 1091 2.53 34.78 -46.15
C ILE A 1091 3.40 36.00 -45.83
N GLY A 1092 2.85 37.21 -45.96
CA GLY A 1092 3.54 38.45 -45.60
C GLY A 1092 3.87 38.52 -44.12
N LEU A 1093 2.92 38.16 -43.24
CA LEU A 1093 3.12 38.09 -41.79
C LEU A 1093 4.18 37.05 -41.41
N PHE A 1094 4.17 35.87 -42.03
CA PHE A 1094 5.21 34.86 -41.83
C PHE A 1094 6.59 35.36 -42.27
N SER A 1095 6.67 36.06 -43.41
CA SER A 1095 7.91 36.67 -43.92
C SER A 1095 8.44 37.77 -42.99
N MET A 1096 7.56 38.58 -42.39
CA MET A 1096 7.93 39.57 -41.37
C MET A 1096 8.56 38.91 -40.14
N ARG A 1097 7.92 37.86 -39.59
CA ARG A 1097 8.40 37.16 -38.40
C ARG A 1097 9.74 36.46 -38.63
N THR A 1098 9.98 35.98 -39.84
CA THR A 1098 11.23 35.28 -40.22
C THR A 1098 12.32 36.22 -40.73
N GLY A 1099 12.08 37.55 -40.75
CA GLY A 1099 13.08 38.57 -41.09
C GLY A 1099 13.26 38.83 -42.59
N PHE A 1100 12.41 38.27 -43.45
CA PHE A 1100 12.42 38.50 -44.90
C PHE A 1100 11.55 39.70 -45.28
N TYR A 1101 11.93 40.88 -44.81
CA TYR A 1101 11.13 42.11 -44.91
C TYR A 1101 10.80 42.55 -46.35
N ASP A 1102 11.64 42.22 -47.34
CA ASP A 1102 11.36 42.56 -48.75
C ASP A 1102 10.25 41.68 -49.34
N ARG A 1103 10.27 40.37 -49.04
CA ARG A 1103 9.17 39.48 -49.41
C ARG A 1103 7.88 39.82 -48.70
N ALA A 1104 7.97 40.17 -47.40
CA ALA A 1104 6.82 40.62 -46.65
C ALA A 1104 6.14 41.83 -47.30
N TYR A 1105 6.93 42.80 -47.77
CA TYR A 1105 6.43 43.97 -48.48
C TYR A 1105 5.69 43.58 -49.76
N GLU A 1106 6.28 42.71 -50.59
CA GLU A 1106 5.65 42.26 -51.84
C GLU A 1106 4.29 41.60 -51.58
N PHE A 1107 4.22 40.69 -50.61
CA PHE A 1107 2.98 39.98 -50.29
C PHE A 1107 1.93 40.86 -49.63
N PHE A 1108 2.32 41.77 -48.73
CA PHE A 1108 1.41 42.76 -48.16
C PHE A 1108 0.87 43.75 -49.19
N MET A 1109 1.71 44.22 -50.13
CA MET A 1109 1.25 45.08 -51.23
C MET A 1109 0.25 44.34 -52.11
N THR A 1110 0.51 43.06 -52.40
CA THR A 1110 -0.41 42.20 -53.15
C THR A 1110 -1.74 42.06 -52.41
N ALA A 1111 -1.73 41.73 -51.11
CA ALA A 1111 -2.93 41.62 -50.28
C ALA A 1111 -3.73 42.94 -50.20
N ALA A 1112 -3.07 44.07 -49.95
CA ALA A 1112 -3.72 45.37 -49.82
C ALA A 1112 -4.29 45.90 -51.14
N SER A 1113 -3.72 45.50 -52.28
CA SER A 1113 -4.30 45.80 -53.60
C SER A 1113 -5.63 45.07 -53.85
N MET A 1114 -5.86 43.95 -53.15
CA MET A 1114 -7.09 43.17 -53.19
C MET A 1114 -8.11 43.65 -52.15
N ASP A 1115 -7.65 44.06 -50.96
CA ASP A 1115 -8.45 44.72 -49.93
C ASP A 1115 -7.79 46.02 -49.45
N ASN A 1116 -8.29 47.14 -49.96
CA ASN A 1116 -7.79 48.48 -49.65
C ASN A 1116 -7.88 48.85 -48.17
N ALA A 1117 -8.64 48.12 -47.34
CA ALA A 1117 -8.65 48.34 -45.88
C ALA A 1117 -7.31 47.97 -45.21
N LEU A 1118 -6.52 47.08 -45.82
CA LEU A 1118 -5.28 46.55 -45.24
C LEU A 1118 -4.07 47.48 -45.39
N TYR A 1119 -4.12 48.49 -46.27
CA TYR A 1119 -3.00 49.43 -46.47
C TYR A 1119 -2.59 50.13 -45.16
N GLU A 1120 -3.54 50.52 -44.32
CA GLU A 1120 -3.23 51.16 -43.04
C GLU A 1120 -2.55 50.19 -42.07
N GLU A 1121 -3.09 48.97 -41.96
CA GLU A 1121 -2.57 47.92 -41.07
C GLU A 1121 -1.12 47.55 -41.42
N PHE A 1122 -0.82 47.31 -42.70
CA PHE A 1122 0.52 46.94 -43.13
C PHE A 1122 1.51 48.09 -43.06
N GLY A 1123 1.06 49.33 -43.29
CA GLY A 1123 1.86 50.53 -43.05
C GLY A 1123 2.26 50.67 -41.58
N ASP A 1124 1.32 50.45 -40.66
CA ASP A 1124 1.56 50.46 -39.21
C ASP A 1124 2.58 49.37 -38.81
N ILE A 1125 2.45 48.14 -39.37
CA ILE A 1125 3.40 47.03 -39.12
C ILE A 1125 4.85 47.39 -39.52
N PHE A 1126 5.07 47.98 -40.70
CA PHE A 1126 6.42 48.38 -41.11
C PHE A 1126 6.94 49.59 -40.33
N TYR A 1127 6.05 50.51 -39.93
CA TYR A 1127 6.42 51.65 -39.10
C TYR A 1127 6.93 51.19 -37.72
N ASP A 1128 6.21 50.25 -37.10
CA ASP A 1128 6.58 49.63 -35.82
C ASP A 1128 7.86 48.79 -35.94
N ALA A 1129 8.09 48.15 -37.09
CA ALA A 1129 9.36 47.48 -37.43
C ALA A 1129 10.51 48.47 -37.73
N ASN A 1130 10.30 49.78 -37.59
CA ASN A 1130 11.24 50.86 -37.87
C ASN A 1130 11.76 50.87 -39.32
N MET A 1131 10.88 50.54 -40.28
CA MET A 1131 11.09 50.63 -41.72
C MET A 1131 10.18 51.73 -42.31
N PRO A 1132 10.50 53.01 -42.05
CA PRO A 1132 9.62 54.12 -42.43
C PRO A 1132 9.48 54.31 -43.94
N ASP A 1133 10.45 53.86 -44.73
CA ASP A 1133 10.39 53.82 -46.20
C ASP A 1133 9.23 52.95 -46.70
N LYS A 1134 9.16 51.70 -46.25
CA LYS A 1134 8.08 50.78 -46.60
C LYS A 1134 6.75 51.20 -46.02
N ALA A 1135 6.73 51.71 -44.78
CA ALA A 1135 5.52 52.22 -44.15
C ALA A 1135 4.91 53.39 -44.94
N ALA A 1136 5.75 54.33 -45.41
CA ALA A 1136 5.32 55.46 -46.23
C ALA A 1136 4.63 55.00 -47.52
N ASP A 1137 5.15 53.96 -48.18
CA ASP A 1137 4.57 53.39 -49.39
C ASP A 1137 3.15 52.88 -49.16
N PHE A 1138 2.91 52.09 -48.10
CA PHE A 1138 1.59 51.56 -47.77
C PHE A 1138 0.57 52.66 -47.45
N TYR A 1139 0.94 53.63 -46.62
CA TYR A 1139 0.06 54.75 -46.30
C TYR A 1139 -0.26 55.60 -47.53
N HIS A 1140 0.73 55.84 -48.39
CA HIS A 1140 0.54 56.61 -49.62
C HIS A 1140 -0.35 55.85 -50.62
N ALA A 1141 -0.11 54.56 -50.83
CA ALA A 1141 -0.94 53.71 -51.67
C ALA A 1141 -2.39 53.61 -51.14
N GLY A 1142 -2.58 53.48 -49.83
CA GLY A 1142 -3.89 53.49 -49.19
C GLY A 1142 -4.63 54.82 -49.36
N TYR A 1143 -3.94 55.95 -49.25
CA TYR A 1143 -4.50 57.26 -49.56
C TYR A 1143 -4.90 57.39 -51.03
N GLN A 1144 -4.07 56.91 -51.97
CA GLN A 1144 -4.41 56.91 -53.40
C GLN A 1144 -5.66 56.06 -53.70
N ALA A 1145 -5.81 54.93 -53.00
CA ALA A 1145 -6.95 54.05 -53.15
C ALA A 1145 -8.25 54.63 -52.53
N LYS A 1146 -8.14 55.41 -51.44
CA LYS A 1146 -9.26 56.10 -50.76
C LYS A 1146 -8.87 57.52 -50.32
N PRO A 1147 -8.90 58.51 -51.24
CA PRO A 1147 -8.43 59.88 -50.99
C PRO A 1147 -9.17 60.61 -49.85
N GLU A 1148 -10.35 60.16 -49.47
CA GLU A 1148 -11.13 60.66 -48.33
C GLU A 1148 -10.50 60.34 -46.97
N ASN A 1149 -9.62 59.33 -46.86
CA ASN A 1149 -8.90 59.01 -45.62
C ASN A 1149 -7.62 59.86 -45.51
N ALA A 1150 -7.79 61.16 -45.25
CA ALA A 1150 -6.69 62.11 -45.09
C ALA A 1150 -5.69 61.75 -43.97
N GLY A 1151 -6.09 60.88 -43.02
CA GLY A 1151 -5.22 60.37 -41.96
C GLY A 1151 -4.03 59.56 -42.48
N LEU A 1152 -4.21 58.79 -43.56
CA LEU A 1152 -3.14 58.02 -44.19
C LEU A 1152 -2.07 58.91 -44.80
N MET A 1153 -2.46 60.01 -45.45
CA MET A 1153 -1.49 60.97 -46.00
C MET A 1153 -0.66 61.63 -44.90
N ALA A 1154 -1.26 61.92 -43.74
CA ALA A 1154 -0.53 62.44 -42.58
C ALA A 1154 0.50 61.42 -42.04
N LYS A 1155 0.12 60.13 -41.96
CA LYS A 1155 1.03 59.03 -41.58
C LYS A 1155 2.19 58.88 -42.59
N ALA A 1156 1.91 58.94 -43.90
CA ALA A 1156 2.94 58.90 -44.94
C ALA A 1156 3.95 60.07 -44.82
N VAL A 1157 3.45 61.30 -44.62
CA VAL A 1157 4.30 62.50 -44.40
C VAL A 1157 5.18 62.33 -43.17
N GLY A 1158 4.63 61.81 -42.07
CA GLY A 1158 5.41 61.52 -40.85
C GLY A 1158 6.55 60.52 -41.10
N CYS A 1159 6.31 59.50 -41.91
CA CYS A 1159 7.35 58.55 -42.31
C CYS A 1159 8.43 59.20 -43.17
N TYR A 1160 8.06 59.99 -44.19
CA TYR A 1160 9.03 60.72 -45.03
C TYR A 1160 9.89 61.69 -44.22
N GLN A 1161 9.32 62.39 -43.24
CA GLN A 1161 10.08 63.24 -42.32
C GLN A 1161 11.11 62.43 -41.51
N LYS A 1162 10.75 61.23 -41.08
CA LYS A 1162 11.64 60.31 -40.35
C LYS A 1162 12.77 59.77 -41.22
N ILE A 1163 12.53 59.53 -42.52
CA ILE A 1163 13.55 59.12 -43.50
C ILE A 1163 14.54 60.26 -43.76
N VAL A 1164 14.04 61.48 -44.03
CA VAL A 1164 14.87 62.65 -44.33
C VAL A 1164 15.70 63.08 -43.12
N GLY A 1165 15.12 63.04 -41.91
CA GLY A 1165 15.84 63.36 -40.67
C GLY A 1165 16.86 62.32 -40.21
N ALA A 1166 16.98 61.17 -40.86
CA ALA A 1166 18.01 60.15 -40.61
C ALA A 1166 19.21 60.23 -41.59
N GLN A 1167 19.12 61.08 -42.62
CA GLN A 1167 20.20 61.35 -43.59
C GLN A 1167 20.96 62.65 -43.28
N GLU A 1168 20.52 63.42 -42.28
CA GLU A 1168 21.27 64.50 -41.60
C GLU A 1168 21.94 63.97 -40.33
#